data_AF-A0A0C3FRX0-F1
#
_entry.id   AF-A0A0C3FRX0-F1
#
_cell.length_a   1.000
_cell.length_b   1.000
_cell.length_c   1.000
_cell.angle_alpha   90.00
_cell.angle_beta   90.00
_cell.angle_gamma   90.00
#
_symmetry.space_group_name_H-M   'P 1'
#
loop_
_entity.id
_entity.type
_entity.pdbx_description
1 polymer ?
#
loop_
_entity_poly.entity_id
_entity_poly.type
_entity_poly.pdbx_seq_one_letter_code
_entity_poly.pdbx_strand_id
1 'polypeptide(L)'
;MGRNEVDGAIGASQADLTPHQRQYLAKMLGQLAMSREWAYLDEVGGLTGYGLPFNIEHAVPDKKLKQRTWPDPPQSPILRYMFRHFILEFPGLKDAPHKYWTKTIQPLFDDVASRNLPGSKERSEVTKRRTVAIALTNYFGTVYFKGLHPVTPSPENAHAPARPTDSMFKKIDDMFPAPQTHPVGGFFVFVVKIDLVKKKTRDGEDKRVENYLICTRSDNNEKDIFVYRDYATFQKFDSDLESKNIQKPALPVPGAGGFPSKENLQLYLRALLVHIERDPDSKLTFKIKTFLLGFALDLSEEKRDDIRERIRKAEQKLSDGHALWVNTGQQVKAMRDGWYWFVEGLMAGHGLDEVFDIVKTHSSVYDVPTKYRRAEEWARVYVAYSFHYLFVAAPNANEAFYLLQVLHHFFPYAIAKQLLKIANPAHMIKALVALLFGEPMGTKSVFSRVVSYLINKDIKVYKKQIENHRKKIADNVLSDKLQAFVDASKVDQEKFREKSRTDGVDLVVSILVRVGLSEAQEEDVLECYHAFLDGIRNGDVNLLSDSMENSVSGPKASKFKWLKRLLRLYSMKRGRKEAIVIWDSTFESFFREVLNLYYPIISAISKASNLSARLGDLQRFLDDMVQVVLSSNRQPSQFIALCERHEQSLYHILHECHTNGKGLTQSLIEWLRRGLDFMSNGIRDEQGKPIQVNLEGLLASDPELAPKVLDEIDHTAKYVLWNKARYEISLRANLIGDKMDVDVNRLLRALMQSEGEEVETRNASSSSFGMVDWGYFYDPQVVDSASQTILEGEQQPGSVDVDGNSTHGVSTRESSTLAGAAKFKAQVPAHHGQSSPFIKAPVLLETRKLVDAYLQQVTPALNNAADNEQWRGKVKR
;
A
#
# COMPACT_ATOMS: atom_id res chain seq x y z
N MET A 1 -8.30 -52.81 -24.70
CA MET A 1 -8.39 -51.71 -25.68
C MET A 1 -8.50 -50.39 -24.93
N GLY A 2 -7.49 -49.56 -24.73
CA GLY A 2 -6.05 -49.61 -24.93
C GLY A 2 -5.52 -48.40 -24.17
N ARG A 3 -5.08 -48.62 -22.92
CA ARG A 3 -4.21 -47.69 -22.18
C ARG A 3 -2.81 -47.86 -22.76
N ASN A 4 -2.24 -46.78 -23.27
CA ASN A 4 -0.80 -46.56 -23.36
C ASN A 4 -0.61 -45.28 -22.53
N GLU A 5 -0.14 -45.27 -21.28
CA GLU A 5 1.13 -45.82 -20.78
C GLU A 5 2.26 -45.59 -21.78
N VAL A 6 2.84 -44.40 -21.68
CA VAL A 6 4.27 -44.20 -21.92
C VAL A 6 4.82 -43.60 -20.63
N ASP A 7 5.22 -44.50 -19.74
CA ASP A 7 6.18 -44.20 -18.68
C ASP A 7 7.51 -43.83 -19.33
N GLY A 8 8.03 -42.68 -18.92
CA GLY A 8 9.40 -42.25 -19.16
C GLY A 8 9.98 -41.75 -17.84
N ALA A 9 10.20 -42.66 -16.89
CA ALA A 9 10.87 -42.35 -15.64
C ALA A 9 12.37 -42.18 -15.87
N ILE A 10 12.87 -40.93 -15.79
CA ILE A 10 14.26 -40.62 -15.42
C ILE A 10 14.30 -39.28 -14.65
N GLY A 11 14.61 -39.33 -13.34
CA GLY A 11 15.37 -38.28 -12.64
C GLY A 11 14.62 -37.27 -11.77
N ALA A 12 14.91 -37.32 -10.45
CA ALA A 12 14.63 -36.36 -9.37
C ALA A 12 13.17 -36.16 -8.91
N SER A 13 12.97 -36.20 -7.59
CA SER A 13 11.66 -36.06 -6.92
C SER A 13 10.91 -34.81 -7.40
N GLN A 14 9.75 -35.00 -8.03
CA GLN A 14 8.79 -33.91 -8.22
C GLN A 14 8.41 -33.39 -6.83
N ALA A 15 8.70 -32.12 -6.56
CA ALA A 15 8.16 -31.44 -5.39
C ALA A 15 6.64 -31.32 -5.59
N ASP A 16 5.85 -32.13 -4.89
CA ASP A 16 4.40 -32.01 -4.90
C ASP A 16 4.01 -30.66 -4.26
N LEU A 17 3.74 -29.67 -5.11
CA LEU A 17 3.29 -28.35 -4.68
C LEU A 17 1.94 -28.46 -3.96
N THR A 18 1.86 -27.87 -2.77
CA THR A 18 0.55 -27.69 -2.12
C THR A 18 -0.35 -26.80 -2.99
N PRO A 19 -1.70 -26.97 -2.95
CA PRO A 19 -2.61 -26.10 -3.70
C PRO A 19 -2.39 -24.61 -3.41
N HIS A 20 -2.03 -24.30 -2.15
CA HIS A 20 -1.71 -22.96 -1.69
C HIS A 20 -0.43 -22.40 -2.35
N GLN A 21 0.68 -23.15 -2.33
CA GLN A 21 1.93 -22.75 -2.97
C GLN A 21 1.76 -22.58 -4.49
N ARG A 22 1.02 -23.50 -5.13
CA ARG A 22 0.72 -23.43 -6.57
C ARG A 22 0.06 -22.11 -6.95
N GLN A 23 -0.96 -21.68 -6.20
CA GLN A 23 -1.68 -20.44 -6.45
C GLN A 23 -0.81 -19.20 -6.24
N TYR A 24 -0.02 -19.16 -5.17
CA TYR A 24 0.87 -18.03 -4.93
C TYR A 24 1.98 -17.93 -5.98
N LEU A 25 2.59 -19.06 -6.35
CA LEU A 25 3.65 -19.10 -7.36
C LEU A 25 3.17 -18.58 -8.72
N ALA A 26 2.02 -19.09 -9.21
CA ALA A 26 1.42 -18.57 -10.45
C ALA A 26 1.12 -17.07 -10.38
N LYS A 27 0.54 -16.61 -9.26
CA LYS A 27 0.23 -15.19 -9.07
C LYS A 27 1.51 -14.34 -9.11
N MET A 28 2.55 -14.74 -8.40
CA MET A 28 3.82 -13.99 -8.32
C MET A 28 4.54 -13.97 -9.67
N LEU A 29 4.62 -15.10 -10.38
CA LEU A 29 5.23 -15.16 -11.71
C LEU A 29 4.50 -14.27 -12.72
N GLY A 30 3.16 -14.33 -12.76
CA GLY A 30 2.36 -13.46 -13.63
C GLY A 30 2.56 -11.98 -13.33
N GLN A 31 2.62 -11.60 -12.04
CA GLN A 31 2.86 -10.22 -11.65
C GLN A 31 4.30 -9.75 -11.94
N LEU A 32 5.31 -10.61 -11.74
CA LEU A 32 6.71 -10.31 -12.07
C LEU A 32 6.91 -10.15 -13.59
N ALA A 33 6.31 -11.05 -14.38
CA ALA A 33 6.30 -10.96 -15.84
C ALA A 33 5.64 -9.66 -16.31
N MET A 34 4.46 -9.33 -15.79
CA MET A 34 3.76 -8.09 -16.13
C MET A 34 4.55 -6.84 -15.71
N SER A 35 5.17 -6.85 -14.53
CA SER A 35 6.05 -5.79 -14.03
C SER A 35 7.25 -5.55 -14.95
N ARG A 36 7.76 -6.61 -15.59
CA ARG A 36 8.79 -6.52 -16.63
C ARG A 36 8.24 -5.92 -17.92
N GLU A 37 7.10 -6.40 -18.40
CA GLU A 37 6.47 -5.88 -19.62
C GLU A 37 6.10 -4.40 -19.54
N TRP A 38 5.69 -3.89 -18.37
CA TRP A 38 5.46 -2.46 -18.17
C TRP A 38 6.71 -1.61 -18.42
N ALA A 39 7.91 -2.14 -18.16
CA ALA A 39 9.15 -1.44 -18.41
C ALA A 39 9.44 -1.28 -19.91
N TYR A 40 8.91 -2.18 -20.75
CA TYR A 40 9.06 -2.11 -22.21
C TYR A 40 8.27 -0.95 -22.83
N LEU A 41 7.24 -0.42 -22.14
CA LEU A 41 6.55 0.79 -22.58
C LEU A 41 7.38 2.07 -22.41
N ASP A 42 8.47 2.05 -21.65
CA ASP A 42 9.43 3.16 -21.58
C ASP A 42 10.45 3.13 -22.76
N GLU A 43 10.34 2.14 -23.65
CA GLU A 43 11.14 2.01 -24.87
C GLU A 43 10.39 2.57 -26.09
N VAL A 44 11.15 3.13 -27.03
CA VAL A 44 10.56 3.68 -28.27
C VAL A 44 10.03 2.51 -29.08
N GLY A 45 8.79 2.61 -29.52
CA GLY A 45 8.11 1.53 -30.21
C GLY A 45 7.49 0.49 -29.27
N GLY A 46 7.47 0.67 -27.95
CA GLY A 46 6.91 -0.34 -27.03
C GLY A 46 5.47 -0.80 -27.38
N LEU A 47 4.69 0.07 -28.05
CA LEU A 47 3.35 -0.25 -28.56
C LEU A 47 3.32 -0.93 -29.94
N THR A 48 4.41 -0.90 -30.73
CA THR A 48 4.44 -1.57 -32.05
C THR A 48 4.32 -3.09 -31.90
N GLY A 49 4.92 -3.67 -30.85
CA GLY A 49 4.81 -5.09 -30.50
C GLY A 49 3.38 -5.55 -30.15
N TYR A 50 2.47 -4.61 -29.88
CA TYR A 50 1.07 -4.92 -29.61
C TYR A 50 0.29 -5.25 -30.89
N GLY A 51 0.84 -4.93 -32.07
CA GLY A 51 0.16 -5.08 -33.37
C GLY A 51 -1.00 -4.11 -33.54
N LEU A 52 -1.96 -4.45 -34.40
CA LEU A 52 -3.16 -3.63 -34.62
C LEU A 52 -3.87 -3.31 -33.28
N PRO A 53 -4.32 -2.06 -33.06
CA PRO A 53 -4.45 -0.95 -34.02
C PRO A 53 -3.21 -0.04 -34.14
N PHE A 54 -2.05 -0.43 -33.63
CA PHE A 54 -0.82 0.34 -33.75
C PHE A 54 -0.08 0.02 -35.05
N ASN A 55 0.70 0.97 -35.53
CA ASN A 55 1.55 0.77 -36.70
C ASN A 55 2.82 0.01 -36.32
N ILE A 56 3.40 -0.69 -37.30
CA ILE A 56 4.68 -1.39 -37.16
C ILE A 56 5.84 -0.37 -36.99
N GLU A 57 5.74 0.78 -37.66
CA GLU A 57 6.71 1.87 -37.54
C GLU A 57 6.48 2.69 -36.27
N HIS A 58 7.56 3.11 -35.61
CA HIS A 58 7.52 4.04 -34.48
C HIS A 58 7.11 5.46 -34.93
N ALA A 59 6.43 6.19 -34.05
CA ALA A 59 5.78 7.45 -34.34
C ALA A 59 6.33 8.62 -33.50
N VAL A 60 7.66 8.76 -33.42
CA VAL A 60 8.32 9.86 -32.69
C VAL A 60 7.99 11.22 -33.34
N PRO A 61 7.30 12.16 -32.65
CA PRO A 61 6.90 13.45 -33.21
C PRO A 61 8.08 14.41 -33.42
N ASP A 62 9.07 14.37 -32.53
CA ASP A 62 10.21 15.29 -32.56
C ASP A 62 11.13 14.96 -33.75
N LYS A 63 11.22 15.90 -34.70
CA LYS A 63 12.01 15.75 -35.94
C LYS A 63 13.49 15.42 -35.68
N LYS A 64 14.07 15.93 -34.58
CA LYS A 64 15.48 15.66 -34.22
C LYS A 64 15.67 14.27 -33.64
N LEU A 65 14.67 13.77 -32.91
CA LEU A 65 14.71 12.43 -32.30
C LEU A 65 14.28 11.34 -33.27
N LYS A 66 13.47 11.67 -34.28
CA LYS A 66 13.02 10.75 -35.33
C LYS A 66 14.17 10.22 -36.21
N GLN A 67 15.26 10.97 -36.33
CA GLN A 67 16.43 10.57 -37.13
C GLN A 67 17.31 9.51 -36.44
N ARG A 68 17.01 9.13 -35.20
CA ARG A 68 17.80 8.14 -34.45
C ARG A 68 17.35 6.72 -34.77
N THR A 69 18.30 5.79 -34.79
CA THR A 69 18.03 4.36 -34.78
C THR A 69 17.65 3.92 -33.38
N TRP A 70 16.59 3.11 -33.28
CA TRP A 70 16.09 2.55 -32.03
C TRP A 70 16.12 1.04 -32.12
N PRO A 71 16.49 0.32 -31.04
CA PRO A 71 16.39 -1.14 -31.00
C PRO A 71 14.92 -1.58 -31.05
N ASP A 72 14.68 -2.77 -31.57
CA ASP A 72 13.34 -3.36 -31.54
C ASP A 72 12.95 -3.69 -30.09
N PRO A 73 11.81 -3.19 -29.61
CA PRO A 73 11.39 -3.43 -28.24
C PRO A 73 10.98 -4.90 -28.06
N PRO A 74 11.27 -5.50 -26.90
CA PRO A 74 10.86 -6.85 -26.58
C PRO A 74 9.32 -6.98 -26.53
N GLN A 75 8.83 -8.20 -26.78
CA GLN A 75 7.40 -8.49 -26.83
C GLN A 75 6.77 -8.47 -25.42
N SER A 76 5.56 -7.94 -25.33
CA SER A 76 4.75 -7.89 -24.10
C SER A 76 3.49 -8.75 -24.23
N PRO A 77 3.59 -10.10 -24.23
CA PRO A 77 2.47 -10.99 -24.51
C PRO A 77 1.31 -10.84 -23.52
N ILE A 78 1.58 -10.66 -22.22
CA ILE A 78 0.52 -10.54 -21.19
C ILE A 78 -0.22 -9.22 -21.34
N LEU A 79 0.50 -8.10 -21.38
CA LEU A 79 -0.08 -6.76 -21.53
C LEU A 79 -0.72 -6.56 -22.89
N ARG A 80 -0.19 -7.16 -23.95
CA ARG A 80 -0.83 -7.17 -25.27
C ARG A 80 -2.17 -7.88 -25.22
N TYR A 81 -2.22 -9.05 -24.60
CA TYR A 81 -3.45 -9.78 -24.41
C TYR A 81 -4.46 -8.97 -23.57
N MET A 82 -4.04 -8.42 -22.42
CA MET A 82 -4.88 -7.55 -21.58
C MET A 82 -5.38 -6.31 -22.34
N PHE A 83 -4.54 -5.66 -23.12
CA PHE A 83 -4.91 -4.52 -23.95
C PHE A 83 -6.01 -4.90 -24.95
N ARG A 84 -5.87 -6.02 -25.65
CA ARG A 84 -6.83 -6.43 -26.67
C ARG A 84 -8.18 -6.86 -26.09
N HIS A 85 -8.19 -7.54 -24.94
CA HIS A 85 -9.43 -8.05 -24.34
C HIS A 85 -10.14 -7.06 -23.43
N PHE A 86 -9.41 -6.13 -22.79
CA PHE A 86 -10.00 -5.16 -21.86
C PHE A 86 -10.00 -3.73 -22.40
N ILE A 87 -8.86 -3.23 -22.89
CA ILE A 87 -8.72 -1.82 -23.26
C ILE A 87 -9.41 -1.52 -24.59
N LEU A 88 -9.23 -2.38 -25.60
CA LEU A 88 -9.87 -2.20 -26.91
C LEU A 88 -11.39 -2.34 -26.87
N GLU A 89 -11.93 -3.20 -26.02
CA GLU A 89 -13.39 -3.38 -25.89
C GLU A 89 -14.05 -2.36 -24.95
N PHE A 90 -13.27 -1.46 -24.33
CA PHE A 90 -13.81 -0.46 -23.41
C PHE A 90 -14.79 0.50 -24.12
N PRO A 91 -15.93 0.86 -23.51
CA PRO A 91 -16.91 1.76 -24.11
C PRO A 91 -16.28 3.10 -24.50
N GLY A 92 -16.49 3.51 -25.75
CA GLY A 92 -15.86 4.70 -26.34
C GLY A 92 -14.53 4.39 -27.05
N LEU A 93 -13.68 3.49 -26.53
CA LEU A 93 -12.44 3.06 -27.21
C LEU A 93 -12.70 2.02 -28.30
N LYS A 94 -13.71 1.16 -28.13
CA LYS A 94 -14.12 0.16 -29.12
C LYS A 94 -14.42 0.74 -30.50
N ASP A 95 -15.00 1.93 -30.52
CA ASP A 95 -15.38 2.65 -31.74
C ASP A 95 -14.34 3.69 -32.15
N ALA A 96 -13.21 3.76 -31.46
CA ALA A 96 -12.15 4.70 -31.80
C ALA A 96 -11.61 4.44 -33.22
N PRO A 97 -11.43 5.51 -34.03
CA PRO A 97 -10.90 5.36 -35.37
C PRO A 97 -9.44 4.91 -35.32
N HIS A 98 -8.95 4.20 -36.36
CA HIS A 98 -7.54 3.77 -36.44
C HIS A 98 -6.55 4.95 -36.28
N LYS A 99 -6.94 6.14 -36.76
CA LYS A 99 -6.17 7.37 -36.61
C LYS A 99 -5.97 7.79 -35.14
N TYR A 100 -6.91 7.49 -34.24
CA TYR A 100 -6.76 7.79 -32.81
C TYR A 100 -5.59 7.00 -32.21
N TRP A 101 -5.48 5.72 -32.52
CA TRP A 101 -4.38 4.88 -32.04
C TRP A 101 -3.03 5.28 -32.63
N THR A 102 -2.99 5.49 -33.95
CA THR A 102 -1.75 5.75 -34.69
C THR A 102 -1.25 7.21 -34.60
N LYS A 103 -2.16 8.19 -34.45
CA LYS A 103 -1.80 9.62 -34.41
C LYS A 103 -1.93 10.26 -33.03
N THR A 104 -2.56 9.60 -32.07
CA THR A 104 -2.77 10.15 -30.72
C THR A 104 -2.07 9.31 -29.65
N ILE A 105 -2.36 8.00 -29.58
CA ILE A 105 -1.80 7.13 -28.53
C ILE A 105 -0.34 6.77 -28.79
N GLN A 106 -0.04 6.21 -29.96
CA GLN A 106 1.32 5.75 -30.30
C GLN A 106 2.36 6.88 -30.24
N PRO A 107 2.11 8.08 -30.81
CA PRO A 107 3.09 9.16 -30.76
C PRO A 107 3.31 9.70 -29.35
N LEU A 108 2.31 9.64 -28.45
CA LEU A 108 2.47 10.03 -27.05
C LEU A 108 3.48 9.14 -26.32
N PHE A 109 3.34 7.83 -26.44
CA PHE A 109 4.26 6.89 -25.81
C PHE A 109 5.66 7.00 -26.42
N ASP A 110 5.76 7.08 -27.74
CA ASP A 110 7.05 7.20 -28.43
C ASP A 110 7.77 8.54 -28.13
N ASP A 111 7.03 9.66 -28.01
CA ASP A 111 7.60 10.95 -27.60
C ASP A 111 8.14 10.88 -26.16
N VAL A 112 7.35 10.34 -25.22
CA VAL A 112 7.78 10.17 -23.82
C VAL A 112 9.01 9.26 -23.72
N ALA A 113 9.03 8.15 -24.45
CA ALA A 113 10.13 7.19 -24.46
C ALA A 113 11.41 7.75 -25.12
N SER A 114 11.26 8.53 -26.20
CA SER A 114 12.38 9.10 -26.96
C SER A 114 13.13 10.20 -26.19
N ARG A 115 12.45 10.88 -25.26
CA ARG A 115 13.01 11.97 -24.44
C ARG A 115 13.84 11.53 -23.25
N ASN A 116 13.96 10.21 -23.02
CA ASN A 116 14.87 9.63 -22.03
C ASN A 116 14.68 10.22 -20.62
N LEU A 117 13.43 10.22 -20.15
CA LEU A 117 13.11 10.70 -18.81
C LEU A 117 13.84 9.89 -17.73
N PRO A 118 14.34 10.51 -16.65
CA PRO A 118 15.20 9.84 -15.67
C PRO A 118 14.55 8.61 -15.04
N GLY A 119 15.30 7.51 -14.99
CA GLY A 119 14.89 6.23 -14.41
C GLY A 119 15.12 6.13 -12.89
N SER A 120 14.68 5.04 -12.26
CA SER A 120 14.75 4.88 -10.79
C SER A 120 16.19 4.88 -10.25
N LYS A 121 17.15 4.33 -11.00
CA LYS A 121 18.57 4.30 -10.61
C LYS A 121 19.20 5.68 -10.51
N GLU A 122 18.96 6.53 -11.51
CA GLU A 122 19.45 7.93 -11.54
C GLU A 122 18.81 8.79 -10.45
N ARG A 123 17.58 8.43 -10.04
CA ARG A 123 16.89 9.12 -8.97
C ARG A 123 17.17 8.53 -7.59
N SER A 124 17.78 7.34 -7.50
CA SER A 124 17.88 6.56 -6.25
C SER A 124 16.54 6.52 -5.50
N GLU A 125 15.44 6.50 -6.25
CA GLU A 125 14.06 6.53 -5.76
C GLU A 125 13.18 5.81 -6.80
N VAL A 126 12.10 5.19 -6.35
CA VAL A 126 11.12 4.59 -7.27
C VAL A 126 10.42 5.72 -8.02
N THR A 127 10.53 5.74 -9.35
CA THR A 127 9.86 6.77 -10.14
C THR A 127 8.34 6.68 -10.04
N LYS A 128 7.64 7.81 -10.16
CA LYS A 128 6.15 7.85 -10.18
C LYS A 128 5.54 6.92 -11.23
N ARG A 129 6.16 6.83 -12.42
CA ARG A 129 5.76 5.90 -13.49
C ARG A 129 5.87 4.44 -13.03
N ARG A 130 6.96 4.09 -12.36
CA ARG A 130 7.15 2.75 -11.78
C ARG A 130 6.14 2.45 -10.69
N THR A 131 5.81 3.42 -9.82
CA THR A 131 4.74 3.28 -8.82
C THR A 131 3.39 2.98 -9.47
N VAL A 132 3.04 3.68 -10.55
CA VAL A 132 1.81 3.41 -11.32
C VAL A 132 1.85 2.02 -11.97
N ALA A 133 2.96 1.63 -12.58
CA ALA A 133 3.12 0.30 -13.17
C ALA A 133 2.94 -0.82 -12.13
N ILE A 134 3.51 -0.64 -10.93
CA ILE A 134 3.30 -1.55 -9.79
C ILE A 134 1.81 -1.60 -9.40
N ALA A 135 1.13 -0.45 -9.37
CA ALA A 135 -0.31 -0.39 -9.11
C ALA A 135 -1.17 -1.13 -10.14
N LEU A 136 -0.89 -0.91 -11.42
CA LEU A 136 -1.56 -1.62 -12.51
C LEU A 136 -1.25 -3.11 -12.49
N THR A 137 -0.01 -3.50 -12.13
CA THR A 137 0.39 -4.91 -11.98
C THR A 137 -0.42 -5.62 -10.90
N ASN A 138 -0.74 -4.96 -9.80
CA ASN A 138 -1.58 -5.59 -8.77
C ASN A 138 -3.02 -5.78 -9.23
N TYR A 139 -3.59 -4.80 -9.92
CA TYR A 139 -4.94 -4.90 -10.46
C TYR A 139 -5.03 -5.93 -11.59
N PHE A 140 -4.33 -5.70 -12.70
CA PHE A 140 -4.36 -6.57 -13.87
C PHE A 140 -3.73 -7.93 -13.59
N GLY A 141 -2.70 -8.02 -12.74
CA GLY A 141 -2.10 -9.29 -12.36
C GLY A 141 -3.06 -10.16 -11.55
N THR A 142 -3.94 -9.58 -10.72
CA THR A 142 -4.99 -10.34 -10.03
C THR A 142 -6.05 -10.85 -11.02
N VAL A 143 -6.46 -10.01 -11.98
CA VAL A 143 -7.41 -10.38 -13.05
C VAL A 143 -6.82 -11.50 -13.92
N TYR A 144 -5.59 -11.34 -14.37
CA TYR A 144 -4.85 -12.33 -15.16
C TYR A 144 -4.65 -13.65 -14.40
N PHE A 145 -4.23 -13.60 -13.14
CA PHE A 145 -4.08 -14.79 -12.30
C PHE A 145 -5.40 -15.57 -12.14
N LYS A 146 -6.50 -14.88 -11.84
CA LYS A 146 -7.83 -15.51 -11.77
C LYS A 146 -8.24 -16.10 -13.12
N GLY A 147 -7.87 -15.46 -14.22
CA GLY A 147 -8.11 -15.98 -15.57
C GLY A 147 -7.30 -17.25 -15.88
N LEU A 148 -6.08 -17.42 -15.36
CA LEU A 148 -5.32 -18.66 -15.55
C LEU A 148 -5.75 -19.79 -14.61
N HIS A 149 -6.27 -19.44 -13.43
CA HIS A 149 -6.74 -20.38 -12.42
C HIS A 149 -8.20 -20.06 -12.06
N PRO A 150 -9.16 -20.43 -12.94
CA PRO A 150 -10.57 -20.19 -12.68
C PRO A 150 -11.00 -20.87 -11.39
N VAL A 151 -11.89 -20.20 -10.65
CA VAL A 151 -12.34 -20.63 -9.32
C VAL A 151 -13.05 -21.98 -9.44
N THR A 152 -12.40 -23.04 -8.99
CA THR A 152 -13.09 -24.29 -8.64
C THR A 152 -13.50 -24.18 -7.17
N PRO A 153 -14.80 -24.03 -6.87
CA PRO A 153 -15.27 -24.01 -5.48
C PRO A 153 -15.12 -25.43 -4.91
N SER A 154 -14.04 -25.67 -4.17
CA SER A 154 -13.90 -26.83 -3.31
C SER A 154 -13.34 -26.38 -1.95
N PRO A 155 -13.95 -26.79 -0.82
CA PRO A 155 -13.47 -26.45 0.52
C PRO A 155 -12.07 -27.01 0.83
N GLU A 156 -11.56 -27.94 0.01
CA GLU A 156 -10.23 -28.56 0.16
C GLU A 156 -9.10 -27.72 -0.47
N ASN A 157 -9.43 -26.66 -1.22
CA ASN A 157 -8.47 -25.77 -1.88
C ASN A 157 -8.37 -24.42 -1.14
N ALA A 158 -7.38 -24.26 -0.27
CA ALA A 158 -7.11 -22.98 0.40
C ALA A 158 -6.88 -21.85 -0.63
N HIS A 159 -7.82 -20.93 -0.76
CA HIS A 159 -7.75 -19.84 -1.74
C HIS A 159 -6.66 -18.82 -1.38
N ALA A 160 -5.73 -18.56 -2.30
CA ALA A 160 -4.91 -17.37 -2.30
C ALA A 160 -5.81 -16.12 -2.49
N PRO A 161 -5.60 -15.05 -1.70
CA PRO A 161 -4.56 -14.90 -0.69
C PRO A 161 -4.93 -15.57 0.65
N ALA A 162 -3.93 -16.11 1.37
CA ALA A 162 -4.01 -16.64 2.73
C ALA A 162 -4.89 -15.78 3.64
N ARG A 163 -5.73 -16.40 4.48
CA ARG A 163 -6.76 -15.71 5.28
C ARG A 163 -6.66 -16.12 6.76
N PRO A 164 -6.94 -15.20 7.70
CA PRO A 164 -7.12 -15.55 9.10
C PRO A 164 -8.22 -16.62 9.26
N THR A 165 -7.98 -17.59 10.14
CA THR A 165 -8.93 -18.67 10.45
C THR A 165 -10.00 -18.18 11.43
N ASP A 166 -11.13 -18.90 11.53
CA ASP A 166 -12.16 -18.61 12.55
C ASP A 166 -11.61 -18.68 13.98
N SER A 167 -10.68 -19.60 14.22
CA SER A 167 -9.93 -19.67 15.49
C SER A 167 -9.15 -18.38 15.77
N MET A 168 -8.50 -17.81 14.75
CA MET A 168 -7.77 -16.55 14.88
C MET A 168 -8.72 -15.37 15.13
N PHE A 169 -9.88 -15.31 14.45
CA PHE A 169 -10.90 -14.29 14.74
C PHE A 169 -11.43 -14.39 16.16
N LYS A 170 -11.66 -15.61 16.66
CA LYS A 170 -12.05 -15.82 18.06
C LYS A 170 -10.98 -15.31 19.03
N LYS A 171 -9.70 -15.60 18.77
CA LYS A 171 -8.59 -15.04 19.57
C LYS A 171 -8.55 -13.51 19.51
N ILE A 172 -8.90 -12.89 18.38
CA ILE A 172 -9.04 -11.42 18.25
C ILE A 172 -10.21 -10.90 19.08
N ASP A 173 -11.35 -11.59 19.11
CA ASP A 173 -12.49 -11.23 19.96
C ASP A 173 -12.10 -11.33 21.45
N ASP A 174 -11.35 -12.37 21.81
CA ASP A 174 -10.89 -12.65 23.17
C ASP A 174 -9.78 -11.68 23.67
N MET A 175 -9.21 -10.84 22.80
CA MET A 175 -8.22 -9.80 23.20
C MET A 175 -8.76 -8.81 24.22
N PHE A 176 -10.06 -8.54 24.15
CA PHE A 176 -10.79 -7.81 25.18
C PHE A 176 -11.70 -8.83 25.85
N PRO A 177 -11.37 -9.33 27.03
CA PRO A 177 -12.11 -10.41 27.67
C PRO A 177 -13.48 -9.90 28.13
N ALA A 178 -14.45 -10.80 28.22
CA ALA A 178 -15.70 -10.49 28.88
C ALA A 178 -15.47 -10.12 30.37
N PRO A 179 -16.28 -9.23 30.94
CA PRO A 179 -16.30 -8.98 32.37
C PRO A 179 -16.66 -10.28 33.12
N GLN A 180 -16.09 -10.49 34.30
CA GLN A 180 -16.53 -11.59 35.15
C GLN A 180 -17.74 -11.15 35.96
N THR A 181 -18.94 -11.35 35.40
CA THR A 181 -20.21 -11.07 36.11
C THR A 181 -20.57 -12.16 37.11
N HIS A 182 -20.05 -13.37 36.90
CA HIS A 182 -20.16 -14.53 37.77
C HIS A 182 -18.78 -15.19 37.92
N PRO A 183 -18.54 -15.94 39.00
CA PRO A 183 -17.31 -16.72 39.15
C PRO A 183 -17.18 -17.76 38.02
N VAL A 184 -15.97 -17.89 37.47
CA VAL A 184 -15.62 -18.84 36.41
C VAL A 184 -14.70 -19.89 37.01
N GLY A 185 -14.98 -21.17 36.80
CA GLY A 185 -14.22 -22.25 37.45
C GLY A 185 -14.28 -22.17 39.00
N GLY A 186 -15.37 -21.63 39.55
CA GLY A 186 -15.58 -21.45 40.98
C GLY A 186 -15.02 -20.17 41.59
N PHE A 187 -14.38 -19.29 40.79
CA PHE A 187 -13.72 -18.07 41.27
C PHE A 187 -13.98 -16.83 40.39
N PHE A 188 -14.21 -15.70 41.04
CA PHE A 188 -14.03 -14.37 40.48
C PHE A 188 -12.61 -13.89 40.79
N VAL A 189 -11.94 -13.24 39.84
CA VAL A 189 -10.60 -12.66 40.03
C VAL A 189 -10.47 -11.29 39.36
N PHE A 190 -9.96 -10.33 40.13
CA PHE A 190 -9.64 -8.98 39.65
C PHE A 190 -8.32 -8.47 40.25
N VAL A 191 -7.44 -7.92 39.43
CA VAL A 191 -6.18 -7.30 39.91
C VAL A 191 -6.40 -5.80 40.10
N VAL A 192 -6.56 -5.39 41.37
CA VAL A 192 -7.02 -4.05 41.76
C VAL A 192 -5.97 -2.99 41.44
N LYS A 193 -4.75 -3.17 41.94
CA LYS A 193 -3.65 -2.20 41.83
C LYS A 193 -2.28 -2.88 42.01
N ILE A 194 -1.24 -2.12 41.68
CA ILE A 194 0.16 -2.46 41.94
C ILE A 194 0.65 -1.54 43.05
N ASP A 195 1.09 -2.10 44.16
CA ASP A 195 1.75 -1.38 45.24
C ASP A 195 3.25 -1.64 45.20
N LEU A 196 4.06 -0.58 45.18
CA LEU A 196 5.51 -0.69 45.18
C LEU A 196 6.04 -0.69 46.63
N VAL A 197 6.67 -1.80 47.02
CA VAL A 197 7.23 -1.98 48.37
C VAL A 197 8.75 -1.97 48.27
N LYS A 198 9.42 -1.19 49.13
CA LYS A 198 10.88 -1.23 49.26
C LYS A 198 11.28 -2.45 50.09
N LYS A 199 12.13 -3.31 49.53
CA LYS A 199 12.65 -4.49 50.21
C LYS A 199 14.18 -4.41 50.24
N LYS A 200 14.77 -4.48 51.44
CA LYS A 200 16.22 -4.53 51.58
C LYS A 200 16.74 -5.89 51.09
N THR A 201 17.68 -5.85 50.15
CA THR A 201 18.40 -7.04 49.69
C THR A 201 19.48 -7.44 50.70
N ARG A 202 20.03 -8.66 50.56
CA ARG A 202 21.12 -9.16 51.41
C ARG A 202 22.37 -8.27 51.35
N ASP A 203 22.55 -7.54 50.25
CA ASP A 203 23.67 -6.64 50.01
C ASP A 203 23.42 -5.20 50.48
N GLY A 204 22.29 -4.95 51.16
CA GLY A 204 21.96 -3.65 51.74
C GLY A 204 21.31 -2.64 50.78
N GLU A 205 21.14 -2.99 49.50
CA GLU A 205 20.44 -2.14 48.52
C GLU A 205 18.91 -2.24 48.65
N ASP A 206 18.24 -1.09 48.59
CA ASP A 206 16.78 -0.99 48.53
C ASP A 206 16.27 -1.38 47.14
N LYS A 207 15.81 -2.63 46.98
CA LYS A 207 15.15 -3.09 45.76
C LYS A 207 13.65 -2.79 45.85
N ARG A 208 13.10 -2.08 44.86
CA ARG A 208 11.65 -1.91 44.73
C ARG A 208 11.06 -3.22 44.22
N VAL A 209 10.10 -3.78 44.96
CA VAL A 209 9.35 -4.98 44.60
C VAL A 209 7.89 -4.62 44.44
N GLU A 210 7.30 -5.01 43.34
CA GLU A 210 5.89 -4.83 43.02
C GLU A 210 5.02 -5.91 43.68
N ASN A 211 3.95 -5.47 44.33
CA ASN A 211 2.92 -6.33 44.89
C ASN A 211 1.59 -6.05 44.21
N TYR A 212 1.02 -7.06 43.57
CA TYR A 212 -0.29 -7.02 42.93
C TYR A 212 -1.37 -7.34 43.96
N LEU A 213 -2.28 -6.39 44.20
CA LEU A 213 -3.47 -6.63 45.02
C LEU A 213 -4.52 -7.35 44.17
N ILE A 214 -4.83 -8.59 44.52
CA ILE A 214 -5.81 -9.42 43.85
C ILE A 214 -7.05 -9.54 44.73
N CYS A 215 -8.21 -9.22 44.18
CA CYS A 215 -9.50 -9.52 44.76
C CYS A 215 -10.01 -10.84 44.17
N THR A 216 -10.47 -11.75 45.02
CA THR A 216 -11.11 -12.99 44.60
C THR A 216 -12.35 -13.30 45.42
N ARG A 217 -13.35 -13.91 44.78
CA ARG A 217 -14.57 -14.41 45.43
C ARG A 217 -14.81 -15.82 44.96
N SER A 218 -15.12 -16.73 45.88
CA SER A 218 -15.48 -18.10 45.53
C SER A 218 -17.00 -18.24 45.46
N ASP A 219 -17.52 -19.13 44.62
CA ASP A 219 -18.97 -19.43 44.55
C ASP A 219 -19.60 -19.76 45.92
N ASN A 220 -18.82 -20.41 46.80
CA ASN A 220 -19.30 -20.84 48.12
C ASN A 220 -19.12 -19.77 49.22
N ASN A 221 -18.58 -18.60 48.89
CA ASN A 221 -18.20 -17.61 49.89
C ASN A 221 -18.71 -16.21 49.51
N GLU A 222 -19.58 -15.64 50.33
CA GLU A 222 -20.19 -14.32 50.05
C GLU A 222 -19.20 -13.15 50.20
N LYS A 223 -18.07 -13.36 50.90
CA LYS A 223 -17.09 -12.30 51.19
C LYS A 223 -15.93 -12.29 50.19
N ASP A 224 -15.59 -11.09 49.73
CA ASP A 224 -14.41 -10.82 48.91
C ASP A 224 -13.13 -11.04 49.71
N ILE A 225 -12.19 -11.79 49.14
CA ILE A 225 -10.88 -12.09 49.71
C ILE A 225 -9.83 -11.29 48.94
N PHE A 226 -8.93 -10.64 49.67
CA PHE A 226 -7.86 -9.82 49.09
C PHE A 226 -6.50 -10.45 49.39
N VAL A 227 -5.65 -10.60 48.37
CA VAL A 227 -4.30 -11.17 48.52
C VAL A 227 -3.26 -10.33 47.77
N TYR A 228 -2.05 -10.23 48.33
CA TYR A 228 -0.90 -9.67 47.62
C TYR A 228 -0.04 -10.78 47.00
N ARG A 229 0.40 -10.58 45.76
CA ARG A 229 1.36 -11.46 45.08
C ARG A 229 2.42 -10.60 44.40
N ASP A 230 3.70 -10.96 44.51
CA ASP A 230 4.77 -10.37 43.70
C ASP A 230 4.94 -11.15 42.38
N TYR A 231 5.64 -10.58 41.41
CA TYR A 231 5.84 -11.26 40.12
C TYR A 231 6.66 -12.55 40.26
N ALA A 232 7.58 -12.63 41.23
CA ALA A 232 8.32 -13.85 41.53
C ALA A 232 7.38 -15.01 41.96
N THR A 233 6.31 -14.69 42.71
CA THR A 233 5.27 -15.67 43.05
C THR A 233 4.47 -16.10 41.82
N PHE A 234 4.21 -15.19 40.88
CA PHE A 234 3.60 -15.55 39.58
C PHE A 234 4.50 -16.47 38.75
N GLN A 235 5.80 -16.18 38.67
CA GLN A 235 6.77 -17.02 37.97
C GLN A 235 6.84 -18.42 38.57
N LYS A 236 6.95 -18.52 39.90
CA LYS A 236 6.94 -19.82 40.59
C LYS A 236 5.63 -20.58 40.37
N PHE A 237 4.50 -19.87 40.42
CA PHE A 237 3.20 -20.45 40.14
C PHE A 237 3.11 -20.97 38.71
N ASP A 238 3.60 -20.22 37.72
CA ASP A 238 3.59 -20.60 36.30
C ASP A 238 4.49 -21.81 36.01
N SER A 239 5.71 -21.85 36.55
CA SER A 239 6.60 -23.00 36.43
C SER A 239 6.01 -24.27 37.06
N ASP A 240 5.30 -24.14 38.19
CA ASP A 240 4.56 -25.24 38.81
C ASP A 240 3.46 -25.79 37.86
N LEU A 241 2.92 -24.97 36.96
CA LEU A 241 1.95 -25.42 35.94
C LEU A 241 2.61 -26.09 34.74
N GLU A 242 3.79 -25.62 34.30
CA GLU A 242 4.55 -26.20 33.18
C GLU A 242 4.99 -27.64 33.45
N SER A 243 5.37 -27.94 34.69
CA SER A 243 5.74 -29.29 35.12
C SER A 243 4.66 -30.37 34.91
N LYS A 244 3.43 -29.96 34.55
CA LYS A 244 2.26 -30.82 34.38
C LYS A 244 1.74 -30.91 32.94
N ASN A 245 2.46 -30.36 31.96
CA ASN A 245 2.11 -30.40 30.53
C ASN A 245 0.70 -29.86 30.21
N ILE A 246 0.28 -28.79 30.91
CA ILE A 246 -1.01 -28.14 30.71
C ILE A 246 -0.86 -27.10 29.59
N GLN A 247 -1.73 -27.14 28.58
CA GLN A 247 -1.85 -26.03 27.63
C GLN A 247 -2.35 -24.80 28.39
N LYS A 248 -1.49 -23.81 28.61
CA LYS A 248 -1.80 -22.56 29.33
C LYS A 248 -1.38 -21.34 28.51
N PRO A 249 -2.00 -20.17 28.71
CA PRO A 249 -1.47 -18.92 28.18
C PRO A 249 -0.06 -18.65 28.73
N ALA A 250 0.79 -18.02 27.93
CA ALA A 250 2.12 -17.60 28.39
C ALA A 250 2.02 -16.57 29.52
N LEU A 251 2.90 -16.69 30.52
CA LEU A 251 2.97 -15.71 31.61
C LEU A 251 3.38 -14.34 31.04
N PRO A 252 2.67 -13.24 31.34
CA PRO A 252 3.00 -11.92 30.84
C PRO A 252 4.40 -11.45 31.29
N VAL A 253 5.26 -11.11 30.34
CA VAL A 253 6.62 -10.62 30.62
C VAL A 253 6.65 -9.16 31.11
N PRO A 254 7.67 -8.77 31.92
CA PRO A 254 7.87 -7.38 32.32
C PRO A 254 8.04 -6.42 31.15
N GLY A 255 7.35 -5.27 31.19
CA GLY A 255 7.50 -4.20 30.20
C GLY A 255 8.67 -3.24 30.51
N ALA A 256 8.72 -2.09 29.84
CA ALA A 256 9.76 -1.06 30.05
C ALA A 256 9.85 -0.55 31.50
N GLY A 257 8.79 -0.68 32.29
CA GLY A 257 8.76 -0.35 33.72
C GLY A 257 9.37 -1.42 34.64
N GLY A 258 9.85 -2.55 34.11
CA GLY A 258 10.46 -3.63 34.88
C GLY A 258 9.49 -4.62 35.51
N PHE A 259 8.17 -4.47 35.28
CA PHE A 259 7.14 -5.40 35.76
C PHE A 259 5.94 -5.49 34.78
N PRO A 260 5.14 -6.58 34.80
CA PRO A 260 3.95 -6.69 33.95
C PRO A 260 2.80 -5.78 34.39
N SER A 261 1.93 -5.41 33.44
CA SER A 261 0.73 -4.62 33.75
C SER A 261 -0.32 -5.45 34.49
N LYS A 262 -1.12 -4.79 35.35
CA LYS A 262 -2.18 -5.46 36.12
C LYS A 262 -3.22 -6.12 35.21
N GLU A 263 -3.52 -5.52 34.06
CA GLU A 263 -4.49 -6.00 33.09
C GLU A 263 -4.01 -7.31 32.44
N ASN A 264 -2.73 -7.39 32.07
CA ASN A 264 -2.16 -8.61 31.48
C ASN A 264 -2.16 -9.77 32.49
N LEU A 265 -1.83 -9.52 33.75
CA LEU A 265 -1.88 -10.55 34.80
C LEU A 265 -3.32 -10.96 35.14
N GLN A 266 -4.27 -10.02 35.11
CA GLN A 266 -5.69 -10.33 35.26
C GLN A 266 -6.17 -11.25 34.13
N LEU A 267 -5.80 -10.96 32.89
CA LEU A 267 -6.09 -11.82 31.72
C LEU A 267 -5.54 -13.23 31.89
N TYR A 268 -4.27 -13.33 32.29
CA TYR A 268 -3.60 -14.62 32.55
C TYR A 268 -4.36 -15.45 33.60
N LEU A 269 -4.72 -14.85 34.75
CA LEU A 269 -5.47 -15.54 35.80
C LEU A 269 -6.87 -15.97 35.31
N ARG A 270 -7.59 -15.11 34.59
CA ARG A 270 -8.92 -15.45 34.05
C ARG A 270 -8.87 -16.59 33.04
N ALA A 271 -7.88 -16.60 32.15
CA ALA A 271 -7.71 -17.67 31.17
C ALA A 271 -7.42 -19.03 31.83
N LEU A 272 -6.72 -19.04 32.98
CA LEU A 272 -6.55 -20.25 33.79
C LEU A 272 -7.85 -20.71 34.47
N LEU A 273 -8.71 -19.78 34.90
CA LEU A 273 -10.03 -20.12 35.45
C LEU A 273 -10.94 -20.78 34.42
N VAL A 274 -10.90 -20.34 33.16
CA VAL A 274 -11.62 -20.98 32.04
C VAL A 274 -11.12 -22.42 31.83
N HIS A 275 -9.83 -22.69 32.05
CA HIS A 275 -9.30 -24.06 32.00
C HIS A 275 -9.84 -24.93 33.15
N ILE A 276 -9.93 -24.37 34.37
CA ILE A 276 -10.52 -25.08 35.52
C ILE A 276 -12.00 -25.40 35.29
N GLU A 277 -12.75 -24.50 34.67
CA GLU A 277 -14.17 -24.74 34.37
C GLU A 277 -14.38 -25.94 33.44
N ARG A 278 -13.44 -26.17 32.50
CA ARG A 278 -13.48 -27.31 31.58
C ARG A 278 -13.03 -28.63 32.23
N ASP A 279 -12.15 -28.56 33.24
CA ASP A 279 -11.63 -29.72 33.98
C ASP A 279 -11.61 -29.45 35.50
N PRO A 280 -12.77 -29.56 36.17
CA PRO A 280 -12.92 -29.17 37.58
C PRO A 280 -12.11 -30.02 38.56
N ASP A 281 -11.92 -31.30 38.24
CA ASP A 281 -11.24 -32.30 39.08
C ASP A 281 -9.71 -32.28 38.94
N SER A 282 -9.19 -31.37 38.12
CA SER A 282 -7.76 -31.22 37.89
C SER A 282 -6.98 -30.89 39.17
N LYS A 283 -5.76 -31.44 39.28
CA LYS A 283 -4.77 -31.00 40.27
C LYS A 283 -4.38 -29.52 40.11
N LEU A 284 -4.79 -28.87 39.00
CA LEU A 284 -4.71 -27.43 38.76
C LEU A 284 -5.59 -26.65 39.74
N THR A 285 -6.81 -27.11 39.98
CA THR A 285 -7.82 -26.46 40.83
C THR A 285 -7.29 -26.19 42.24
N PHE A 286 -6.56 -27.13 42.83
CA PHE A 286 -5.96 -26.96 44.17
C PHE A 286 -4.86 -25.88 44.22
N LYS A 287 -4.00 -25.84 43.19
CA LYS A 287 -2.90 -24.86 43.11
C LYS A 287 -3.43 -23.45 42.89
N ILE A 288 -4.43 -23.29 42.02
CA ILE A 288 -5.10 -22.00 41.80
C ILE A 288 -5.82 -21.56 43.07
N LYS A 289 -6.53 -22.46 43.76
CA LYS A 289 -7.13 -22.19 45.08
C LYS A 289 -6.11 -21.67 46.08
N THR A 290 -4.95 -22.32 46.19
CA THR A 290 -3.89 -21.90 47.11
C THR A 290 -3.32 -20.53 46.70
N PHE A 291 -3.11 -20.31 45.40
CA PHE A 291 -2.62 -19.04 44.88
C PHE A 291 -3.60 -17.89 45.10
N LEU A 292 -4.92 -18.10 44.97
CA LEU A 292 -5.93 -17.05 45.12
C LEU A 292 -6.35 -16.81 46.57
N LEU A 293 -6.37 -17.85 47.42
CA LEU A 293 -6.91 -17.78 48.78
C LEU A 293 -5.83 -17.70 49.87
N GLY A 294 -4.58 -18.06 49.57
CA GLY A 294 -3.50 -18.09 50.56
C GLY A 294 -3.13 -16.69 51.08
N PHE A 295 -2.83 -16.57 52.38
CA PHE A 295 -2.40 -15.30 53.00
C PHE A 295 -3.38 -14.13 52.74
N ALA A 296 -4.67 -14.37 52.99
CA ALA A 296 -5.72 -13.35 52.89
C ALA A 296 -5.43 -12.15 53.80
N LEU A 297 -5.64 -10.94 53.28
CA LEU A 297 -5.47 -9.68 53.98
C LEU A 297 -6.70 -9.38 54.84
N ASP A 298 -6.46 -8.91 56.06
CA ASP A 298 -7.52 -8.36 56.90
C ASP A 298 -7.66 -6.85 56.64
N LEU A 299 -8.68 -6.49 55.85
CA LEU A 299 -9.04 -5.10 55.52
C LEU A 299 -10.31 -4.69 56.26
N SER A 300 -10.41 -3.42 56.68
CA SER A 300 -11.64 -2.84 57.24
C SER A 300 -12.78 -2.81 56.23
N GLU A 301 -14.04 -2.93 56.70
CA GLU A 301 -15.24 -2.90 55.85
C GLU A 301 -15.28 -1.68 54.92
N GLU A 302 -14.98 -0.47 55.42
CA GLU A 302 -14.93 0.75 54.61
C GLU A 302 -13.94 0.66 53.44
N LYS A 303 -12.75 0.06 53.66
CA LYS A 303 -11.76 -0.15 52.59
C LYS A 303 -12.19 -1.23 51.61
N ARG A 304 -12.88 -2.27 52.09
CA ARG A 304 -13.44 -3.32 51.22
C ARG A 304 -14.49 -2.74 50.29
N ASP A 305 -15.36 -1.87 50.80
CA ASP A 305 -16.41 -1.22 50.00
C ASP A 305 -15.85 -0.22 48.98
N ASP A 306 -14.85 0.59 49.34
CA ASP A 306 -14.13 1.46 48.37
C ASP A 306 -13.49 0.63 47.25
N ILE A 307 -12.79 -0.46 47.59
CA ILE A 307 -12.18 -1.35 46.58
C ILE A 307 -13.26 -2.01 45.73
N ARG A 308 -14.36 -2.47 46.32
CA ARG A 308 -15.49 -3.10 45.61
C ARG A 308 -16.12 -2.15 44.60
N GLU A 309 -16.35 -0.90 44.96
CA GLU A 309 -16.91 0.08 44.00
C GLU A 309 -15.93 0.40 42.87
N ARG A 310 -14.61 0.44 43.16
CA ARG A 310 -13.58 0.57 42.11
C ARG A 310 -13.57 -0.62 41.17
N ILE A 311 -13.66 -1.84 41.69
CA ILE A 311 -13.76 -3.08 40.90
C ILE A 311 -15.02 -3.03 40.04
N ARG A 312 -16.18 -2.69 40.63
CA ARG A 312 -17.46 -2.59 39.91
C ARG A 312 -17.38 -1.61 38.74
N LYS A 313 -16.82 -0.41 38.96
CA LYS A 313 -16.61 0.59 37.90
C LYS A 313 -15.63 0.09 36.83
N ALA A 314 -14.56 -0.59 37.22
CA ALA A 314 -13.58 -1.11 36.28
C ALA A 314 -14.13 -2.30 35.45
N GLU A 315 -14.91 -3.20 36.06
CA GLU A 315 -15.64 -4.27 35.38
C GLU A 315 -16.70 -3.73 34.43
N GLN A 316 -17.44 -2.69 34.83
CA GLN A 316 -18.39 -2.03 33.94
C GLN A 316 -17.66 -1.45 32.72
N LYS A 317 -16.53 -0.75 32.92
CA LYS A 317 -15.73 -0.23 31.82
C LYS A 317 -15.19 -1.34 30.91
N LEU A 318 -14.79 -2.48 31.49
CA LEU A 318 -14.37 -3.66 30.73
C LEU A 318 -15.53 -4.27 29.95
N SER A 319 -16.72 -4.36 30.55
CA SER A 319 -17.96 -4.82 29.93
C SER A 319 -18.32 -3.96 28.72
N ASP A 320 -18.34 -2.64 28.90
CA ASP A 320 -18.68 -1.68 27.86
C ASP A 320 -17.65 -1.75 26.72
N GLY A 321 -16.36 -1.86 27.06
CA GLY A 321 -15.27 -2.03 26.09
C GLY A 321 -15.33 -3.37 25.34
N HIS A 322 -15.59 -4.48 26.03
CA HIS A 322 -15.76 -5.80 25.43
C HIS A 322 -16.96 -5.83 24.48
N ALA A 323 -18.11 -5.34 24.94
CA ALA A 323 -19.32 -5.27 24.12
C ALA A 323 -19.08 -4.41 22.88
N LEU A 324 -18.42 -3.25 23.02
CA LEU A 324 -18.07 -2.39 21.90
C LEU A 324 -17.11 -3.09 20.92
N TRP A 325 -16.08 -3.78 21.42
CA TRP A 325 -15.12 -4.53 20.60
C TRP A 325 -15.76 -5.66 19.81
N VAL A 326 -16.54 -6.51 20.50
CA VAL A 326 -17.21 -7.68 19.90
C VAL A 326 -18.30 -7.24 18.92
N ASN A 327 -19.12 -6.25 19.27
CA ASN A 327 -20.16 -5.73 18.36
C ASN A 327 -19.54 -5.10 17.11
N THR A 328 -18.43 -4.37 17.25
CA THR A 328 -17.69 -3.84 16.10
C THR A 328 -17.09 -4.99 15.27
N GLY A 329 -16.57 -6.03 15.91
CA GLY A 329 -16.11 -7.24 15.22
C GLY A 329 -17.20 -7.93 14.41
N GLN A 330 -18.41 -8.05 14.95
CA GLN A 330 -19.58 -8.56 14.24
C GLN A 330 -19.97 -7.65 13.06
N GLN A 331 -19.90 -6.33 13.22
CA GLN A 331 -20.13 -5.38 12.14
C GLN A 331 -19.10 -5.57 11.01
N VAL A 332 -17.81 -5.67 11.35
CA VAL A 332 -16.71 -5.91 10.39
C VAL A 332 -16.91 -7.23 9.65
N LYS A 333 -17.27 -8.29 10.37
CA LYS A 333 -17.62 -9.57 9.78
C LYS A 333 -18.81 -9.44 8.82
N ALA A 334 -19.89 -8.77 9.21
CA ALA A 334 -21.06 -8.59 8.36
C ALA A 334 -20.76 -7.79 7.08
N MET A 335 -19.92 -6.75 7.17
CA MET A 335 -19.43 -5.99 6.00
C MET A 335 -18.61 -6.89 5.06
N ARG A 336 -17.68 -7.68 5.62
CA ARG A 336 -16.84 -8.62 4.87
C ARG A 336 -17.65 -9.71 4.16
N ASP A 337 -18.56 -10.33 4.88
CA ASP A 337 -19.40 -11.41 4.37
C ASP A 337 -20.35 -10.87 3.28
N GLY A 338 -20.86 -9.65 3.46
CA GLY A 338 -21.63 -8.92 2.43
C GLY A 338 -20.80 -8.67 1.16
N TRP A 339 -19.55 -8.25 1.30
CA TRP A 339 -18.63 -8.07 0.16
C TRP A 339 -18.31 -9.38 -0.55
N TYR A 340 -18.06 -10.47 0.18
CA TYR A 340 -17.80 -11.78 -0.43
C TYR A 340 -19.01 -12.31 -1.18
N TRP A 341 -20.19 -12.23 -0.58
CA TRP A 341 -21.44 -12.58 -1.25
C TRP A 341 -21.65 -11.76 -2.53
N PHE A 342 -21.39 -10.44 -2.48
CA PHE A 342 -21.50 -9.57 -3.64
C PHE A 342 -20.54 -9.97 -4.76
N VAL A 343 -19.26 -10.21 -4.44
CA VAL A 343 -18.26 -10.64 -5.42
C VAL A 343 -18.60 -12.02 -6.00
N GLU A 344 -19.08 -12.96 -5.18
CA GLU A 344 -19.53 -14.28 -5.65
C GLU A 344 -20.71 -14.16 -6.62
N GLY A 345 -21.70 -13.32 -6.33
CA GLY A 345 -22.81 -13.04 -7.23
C GLY A 345 -22.36 -12.45 -8.57
N LEU A 346 -21.39 -11.53 -8.56
CA LEU A 346 -20.78 -10.99 -9.78
C LEU A 346 -20.07 -12.09 -10.60
N MET A 347 -19.30 -12.96 -9.95
CA MET A 347 -18.58 -14.05 -10.62
C MET A 347 -19.52 -15.13 -11.16
N ALA A 348 -20.67 -15.33 -10.53
CA ALA A 348 -21.72 -16.25 -10.98
C ALA A 348 -22.58 -15.70 -12.13
N GLY A 349 -22.30 -14.50 -12.63
CA GLY A 349 -22.87 -13.93 -13.86
C GLY A 349 -24.20 -13.18 -13.72
N HIS A 350 -24.99 -13.44 -12.66
CA HIS A 350 -26.30 -12.79 -12.44
C HIS A 350 -26.21 -11.52 -11.57
N GLY A 351 -25.18 -11.40 -10.72
CA GLY A 351 -25.11 -10.30 -9.76
C GLY A 351 -24.96 -8.93 -10.40
N LEU A 352 -24.39 -8.82 -11.61
CA LEU A 352 -24.20 -7.53 -12.26
C LEU A 352 -25.55 -6.88 -12.64
N ASP A 353 -26.47 -7.68 -13.18
CA ASP A 353 -27.78 -7.19 -13.64
C ASP A 353 -28.62 -6.73 -12.44
N GLU A 354 -28.62 -7.51 -11.36
CA GLU A 354 -29.29 -7.15 -10.10
C GLU A 354 -28.77 -5.82 -9.54
N VAL A 355 -27.46 -5.59 -9.58
CA VAL A 355 -26.86 -4.34 -9.09
C VAL A 355 -27.36 -3.14 -9.88
N PHE A 356 -27.38 -3.24 -11.21
CA PHE A 356 -27.85 -2.14 -12.03
C PHE A 356 -29.37 -1.93 -11.91
N ASP A 357 -30.15 -2.99 -11.71
CA ASP A 357 -31.58 -2.87 -11.39
C ASP A 357 -31.83 -2.19 -10.04
N ILE A 358 -31.01 -2.48 -9.02
CA ILE A 358 -31.06 -1.78 -7.73
C ILE A 358 -30.71 -0.30 -7.91
N VAL A 359 -29.61 -0.01 -8.61
CA VAL A 359 -29.20 1.37 -8.91
C VAL A 359 -30.28 2.12 -9.67
N LYS A 360 -31.05 1.44 -10.53
CA LYS A 360 -32.19 2.03 -11.25
C LYS A 360 -33.38 2.34 -10.35
N THR A 361 -33.70 1.42 -9.44
CA THR A 361 -34.95 1.44 -8.66
C THR A 361 -34.83 2.23 -7.36
N HIS A 362 -33.64 2.30 -6.76
CA HIS A 362 -33.37 2.99 -5.51
C HIS A 362 -32.55 4.25 -5.77
N SER A 363 -33.10 5.44 -5.51
CA SER A 363 -32.41 6.72 -5.72
C SER A 363 -31.40 7.06 -4.62
N SER A 364 -31.46 6.36 -3.48
CA SER A 364 -30.61 6.56 -2.32
C SER A 364 -29.80 5.31 -2.01
N VAL A 365 -28.51 5.47 -1.71
CA VAL A 365 -27.66 4.35 -1.26
C VAL A 365 -28.09 3.81 0.10
N TYR A 366 -28.83 4.61 0.88
CA TYR A 366 -29.35 4.21 2.19
C TYR A 366 -30.61 3.35 2.09
N ASP A 367 -31.28 3.34 0.93
CA ASP A 367 -32.51 2.59 0.71
C ASP A 367 -32.25 1.21 0.06
N VAL A 368 -30.99 0.91 -0.30
CA VAL A 368 -30.64 -0.35 -0.95
C VAL A 368 -30.78 -1.54 0.00
N PRO A 369 -31.04 -2.77 -0.50
CA PRO A 369 -31.19 -3.93 0.36
C PRO A 369 -29.95 -4.17 1.23
N THR A 370 -30.17 -4.62 2.47
CA THR A 370 -29.14 -4.68 3.52
C THR A 370 -27.85 -5.39 3.08
N LYS A 371 -27.94 -6.46 2.29
CA LYS A 371 -26.76 -7.19 1.79
C LYS A 371 -25.86 -6.32 0.89
N TYR A 372 -26.44 -5.53 -0.02
CA TYR A 372 -25.69 -4.58 -0.85
C TYR A 372 -25.18 -3.40 -0.04
N ARG A 373 -25.94 -2.97 0.98
CA ARG A 373 -25.48 -1.94 1.92
C ARG A 373 -24.22 -2.38 2.67
N ARG A 374 -24.15 -3.63 3.13
CA ARG A 374 -22.93 -4.19 3.77
C ARG A 374 -21.74 -4.24 2.81
N ALA A 375 -21.96 -4.61 1.55
CA ALA A 375 -20.92 -4.58 0.52
C ALA A 375 -20.44 -3.15 0.22
N GLU A 376 -21.34 -2.18 0.19
CA GLU A 376 -21.02 -0.76 0.03
C GLU A 376 -20.23 -0.22 1.22
N GLU A 377 -20.63 -0.51 2.46
CA GLU A 377 -19.89 -0.12 3.67
C GLU A 377 -18.44 -0.62 3.62
N TRP A 378 -18.23 -1.87 3.20
CA TRP A 378 -16.88 -2.43 2.99
C TRP A 378 -16.10 -1.67 1.91
N ALA A 379 -16.72 -1.38 0.75
CA ALA A 379 -16.10 -0.63 -0.33
C ALA A 379 -15.76 0.82 0.07
N ARG A 380 -16.62 1.47 0.86
CA ARG A 380 -16.38 2.80 1.40
C ARG A 380 -15.16 2.85 2.31
N VAL A 381 -15.07 1.89 3.24
CA VAL A 381 -13.90 1.75 4.13
C VAL A 381 -12.62 1.55 3.30
N TYR A 382 -12.67 0.74 2.25
CA TYR A 382 -11.55 0.55 1.34
C TYR A 382 -11.10 1.84 0.66
N VAL A 383 -12.05 2.62 0.14
CA VAL A 383 -11.79 3.93 -0.50
C VAL A 383 -11.23 4.93 0.51
N ALA A 384 -11.79 4.99 1.71
CA ALA A 384 -11.32 5.84 2.80
C ALA A 384 -9.85 5.55 3.16
N TYR A 385 -9.52 4.26 3.31
CA TYR A 385 -8.14 3.85 3.55
C TYR A 385 -7.22 4.18 2.39
N SER A 386 -7.69 4.10 1.16
CA SER A 386 -6.92 4.48 -0.03
C SER A 386 -6.60 5.98 -0.03
N PHE A 387 -7.56 6.84 0.36
CA PHE A 387 -7.31 8.29 0.51
C PHE A 387 -6.36 8.60 1.66
N HIS A 388 -6.56 8.00 2.83
CA HIS A 388 -5.63 8.12 3.95
C HIS A 388 -4.23 7.68 3.51
N TYR A 389 -4.14 6.58 2.76
CA TYR A 389 -2.86 6.12 2.25
C TYR A 389 -2.22 7.17 1.33
N LEU A 390 -2.95 7.60 0.30
CA LEU A 390 -2.45 8.50 -0.73
C LEU A 390 -2.03 9.87 -0.20
N PHE A 391 -2.71 10.40 0.82
CA PHE A 391 -2.52 11.78 1.30
C PHE A 391 -1.89 11.90 2.68
N VAL A 392 -1.72 10.80 3.43
CA VAL A 392 -1.12 10.82 4.77
C VAL A 392 -0.02 9.75 4.92
N ALA A 393 -0.30 8.51 4.54
CA ALA A 393 0.58 7.37 4.83
C ALA A 393 1.75 7.19 3.85
N ALA A 394 1.51 7.48 2.57
CA ALA A 394 2.41 7.11 1.49
C ALA A 394 3.71 7.91 1.56
N PRO A 395 4.85 7.37 1.09
CA PRO A 395 6.13 8.09 1.08
C PRO A 395 6.08 9.44 0.35
N ASN A 396 5.21 9.54 -0.65
CA ASN A 396 4.99 10.73 -1.47
C ASN A 396 3.68 11.46 -1.13
N ALA A 397 3.08 11.20 0.05
CA ALA A 397 1.80 11.77 0.46
C ALA A 397 1.76 13.30 0.39
N ASN A 398 2.80 13.97 0.87
CA ASN A 398 2.92 15.43 0.82
C ASN A 398 2.90 15.97 -0.62
N GLU A 399 3.56 15.27 -1.56
CA GLU A 399 3.56 15.67 -2.97
C GLU A 399 2.20 15.42 -3.63
N ALA A 400 1.58 14.28 -3.35
CA ALA A 400 0.26 13.93 -3.85
C ALA A 400 -0.79 14.93 -3.35
N PHE A 401 -0.74 15.27 -2.07
CA PHE A 401 -1.61 16.27 -1.47
C PHE A 401 -1.35 17.68 -2.02
N TYR A 402 -0.09 18.07 -2.19
CA TYR A 402 0.24 19.36 -2.83
C TYR A 402 -0.30 19.44 -4.26
N LEU A 403 -0.19 18.36 -5.04
CA LEU A 403 -0.77 18.30 -6.38
C LEU A 403 -2.29 18.46 -6.33
N LEU A 404 -2.97 17.78 -5.41
CA LEU A 404 -4.41 17.93 -5.19
C LEU A 404 -4.76 19.40 -4.89
N GLN A 405 -4.06 20.03 -3.95
CA GLN A 405 -4.29 21.43 -3.58
C GLN A 405 -4.10 22.37 -4.76
N VAL A 406 -3.04 22.20 -5.56
CA VAL A 406 -2.79 23.02 -6.75
C VAL A 406 -3.91 22.83 -7.77
N LEU A 407 -4.27 21.57 -8.10
CA LEU A 407 -5.34 21.30 -9.05
C LEU A 407 -6.67 21.91 -8.60
N HIS A 408 -7.04 21.70 -7.34
CA HIS A 408 -8.27 22.20 -6.76
C HIS A 408 -8.29 23.74 -6.70
N HIS A 409 -7.18 24.39 -6.33
CA HIS A 409 -7.08 25.84 -6.25
C HIS A 409 -7.15 26.54 -7.61
N PHE A 410 -6.48 26.00 -8.64
CA PHE A 410 -6.45 26.61 -9.97
C PHE A 410 -7.71 26.32 -10.79
N PHE A 411 -8.54 25.36 -10.39
CA PHE A 411 -9.76 25.00 -11.12
C PHE A 411 -10.88 26.03 -10.88
N PRO A 412 -11.39 26.71 -11.93
CA PRO A 412 -12.37 27.76 -11.77
C PRO A 412 -13.80 27.19 -11.69
N TYR A 413 -14.15 26.61 -10.53
CA TYR A 413 -15.43 25.91 -10.33
C TYR A 413 -16.66 26.76 -10.67
N ALA A 414 -16.67 28.05 -10.34
CA ALA A 414 -17.80 28.93 -10.63
C ALA A 414 -18.06 29.05 -12.15
N ILE A 415 -16.99 29.28 -12.93
CA ILE A 415 -17.06 29.38 -14.38
C ILE A 415 -17.43 28.03 -14.97
N ALA A 416 -16.77 26.95 -14.55
CA ALA A 416 -17.05 25.60 -15.03
C ALA A 416 -18.51 25.18 -14.78
N LYS A 417 -19.06 25.46 -13.58
CA LYS A 417 -20.48 25.24 -13.27
C LYS A 417 -21.40 26.03 -14.19
N GLN A 418 -21.06 27.28 -14.50
CA GLN A 418 -21.86 28.09 -15.43
C GLN A 418 -21.81 27.56 -16.87
N LEU A 419 -20.63 27.12 -17.34
CA LEU A 419 -20.50 26.52 -18.66
C LEU A 419 -21.26 25.19 -18.77
N LEU A 420 -21.28 24.38 -17.71
CA LEU A 420 -22.04 23.12 -17.67
C LEU A 420 -23.57 23.30 -17.73
N LYS A 421 -24.09 24.52 -17.52
CA LYS A 421 -25.51 24.83 -17.70
C LYS A 421 -25.89 25.13 -19.15
N ILE A 422 -24.93 25.15 -20.08
CA ILE A 422 -25.21 25.36 -21.50
C ILE A 422 -26.04 24.18 -22.02
N ALA A 423 -27.26 24.47 -22.50
CA ALA A 423 -28.22 23.45 -22.91
C ALA A 423 -27.74 22.59 -24.10
N ASN A 424 -26.95 23.18 -25.01
CA ASN A 424 -26.38 22.44 -26.15
C ASN A 424 -25.03 21.80 -25.76
N PRO A 425 -24.93 20.46 -25.74
CA PRO A 425 -23.71 19.77 -25.33
C PRO A 425 -22.49 20.07 -26.20
N ALA A 426 -22.67 20.37 -27.49
CA ALA A 426 -21.58 20.77 -28.38
C ALA A 426 -20.93 22.09 -27.93
N HIS A 427 -21.77 23.10 -27.67
CA HIS A 427 -21.28 24.39 -27.19
C HIS A 427 -20.72 24.29 -25.77
N MET A 428 -21.35 23.51 -24.90
CA MET A 428 -20.86 23.21 -23.55
C MET A 428 -19.44 22.63 -23.59
N ILE A 429 -19.23 21.55 -24.33
CA ILE A 429 -17.92 20.87 -24.43
C ILE A 429 -16.90 21.80 -25.07
N LYS A 430 -17.24 22.52 -26.15
CA LYS A 430 -16.35 23.49 -26.77
C LYS A 430 -15.90 24.57 -25.78
N ALA A 431 -16.80 25.08 -24.96
CA ALA A 431 -16.49 26.08 -23.94
C ALA A 431 -15.61 25.51 -22.82
N LEU A 432 -15.86 24.26 -22.38
CA LEU A 432 -15.03 23.59 -21.38
C LEU A 432 -13.63 23.26 -21.90
N VAL A 433 -13.51 22.80 -23.16
CA VAL A 433 -12.22 22.60 -23.82
C VAL A 433 -11.45 23.92 -23.90
N ALA A 434 -12.12 25.02 -24.24
CA ALA A 434 -11.51 26.35 -24.26
C ALA A 434 -11.06 26.81 -22.87
N LEU A 435 -11.82 26.50 -21.81
CA LEU A 435 -11.43 26.79 -20.43
C LEU A 435 -10.20 25.98 -19.97
N LEU A 436 -10.18 24.70 -20.30
CA LEU A 436 -9.15 23.76 -19.82
C LEU A 436 -7.84 23.84 -20.62
N PHE A 437 -7.94 24.00 -21.94
CA PHE A 437 -6.82 23.92 -22.88
C PHE A 437 -6.67 25.15 -23.79
N GLY A 438 -7.68 26.00 -23.91
CA GLY A 438 -7.58 27.22 -24.71
C GLY A 438 -6.84 28.36 -24.00
N GLU A 439 -6.64 29.45 -24.73
CA GLU A 439 -6.11 30.71 -24.20
C GLU A 439 -7.25 31.72 -24.02
N PRO A 440 -8.04 31.65 -22.93
CA PRO A 440 -9.07 32.64 -22.70
C PRO A 440 -8.42 34.00 -22.50
N MET A 441 -8.78 34.97 -23.35
CA MET A 441 -8.33 36.37 -23.29
C MET A 441 -6.80 36.54 -23.34
N GLY A 442 -6.09 35.66 -24.07
CA GLY A 442 -4.62 35.72 -24.21
C GLY A 442 -3.84 35.22 -22.98
N THR A 443 -4.52 34.59 -22.01
CA THR A 443 -3.88 33.97 -20.85
C THR A 443 -3.73 32.46 -21.04
N LYS A 444 -2.68 31.86 -20.47
CA LYS A 444 -2.46 30.40 -20.52
C LYS A 444 -3.66 29.63 -19.96
N SER A 445 -3.95 28.48 -20.56
CA SER A 445 -4.99 27.55 -20.13
C SER A 445 -4.86 27.12 -18.66
N VAL A 446 -5.95 26.66 -18.03
CA VAL A 446 -5.92 26.19 -16.62
C VAL A 446 -4.86 25.11 -16.42
N PHE A 447 -4.82 24.10 -17.29
CA PHE A 447 -3.82 23.04 -17.17
C PHE A 447 -2.41 23.54 -17.46
N SER A 448 -2.22 24.40 -18.46
CA SER A 448 -0.89 24.99 -18.74
C SER A 448 -0.38 25.82 -17.57
N ARG A 449 -1.27 26.53 -16.85
CA ARG A 449 -0.92 27.24 -15.61
C ARG A 449 -0.51 26.30 -14.49
N VAL A 450 -1.27 25.23 -14.24
CA VAL A 450 -0.94 24.22 -13.22
C VAL A 450 0.42 23.57 -13.52
N VAL A 451 0.61 23.08 -14.76
CA VAL A 451 1.85 22.42 -15.19
C VAL A 451 3.03 23.38 -15.14
N SER A 452 2.87 24.60 -15.68
CA SER A 452 3.90 25.64 -15.62
C SER A 452 4.26 25.98 -14.17
N TYR A 453 3.28 26.10 -13.27
CA TYR A 453 3.52 26.43 -11.87
C TYR A 453 4.30 25.34 -11.15
N LEU A 454 3.85 24.08 -11.24
CA LEU A 454 4.50 22.93 -10.61
C LEU A 454 5.93 22.74 -11.14
N ILE A 455 6.10 22.74 -12.46
CA ILE A 455 7.39 22.46 -13.07
C ILE A 455 8.37 23.61 -12.82
N ASN A 456 7.96 24.87 -12.97
CA ASN A 456 8.88 25.99 -12.75
C ASN A 456 9.29 26.11 -11.28
N LYS A 457 8.41 25.78 -10.34
CA LYS A 457 8.75 25.69 -8.92
C LYS A 457 9.85 24.65 -8.70
N ASP A 458 9.67 23.43 -9.19
CA ASP A 458 10.64 22.34 -9.07
C ASP A 458 11.99 22.72 -9.70
N ILE A 459 11.98 23.29 -10.92
CA ILE A 459 13.21 23.72 -11.61
C ILE A 459 13.97 24.77 -10.79
N LYS A 460 13.28 25.73 -10.15
CA LYS A 460 13.92 26.74 -9.28
C LYS A 460 14.57 26.09 -8.06
N VAL A 461 13.89 25.14 -7.41
CA VAL A 461 14.43 24.40 -6.26
C VAL A 461 15.66 23.60 -6.67
N TYR A 462 15.60 22.85 -7.77
CA TYR A 462 16.74 22.07 -8.26
C TYR A 462 17.92 22.96 -8.66
N LYS A 463 17.69 24.12 -9.30
CA LYS A 463 18.77 25.06 -9.62
C LYS A 463 19.53 25.50 -8.36
N LYS A 464 18.82 25.88 -7.30
CA LYS A 464 19.43 26.28 -6.02
C LYS A 464 20.19 25.12 -5.37
N GLN A 465 19.60 23.92 -5.38
CA GLN A 465 20.27 22.73 -4.83
C GLN A 465 21.52 22.36 -5.61
N ILE A 466 21.48 22.38 -6.94
CA ILE A 466 22.65 22.12 -7.81
C ILE A 466 23.78 23.09 -7.47
N GLU A 467 23.49 24.39 -7.36
CA GLU A 467 24.50 25.40 -7.02
C GLU A 467 25.17 25.11 -5.68
N ASN A 468 24.38 24.73 -4.66
CA ASN A 468 24.91 24.37 -3.35
C ASN A 468 25.80 23.12 -3.38
N HIS A 469 25.41 22.10 -4.16
CA HIS A 469 26.20 20.86 -4.27
C HIS A 469 27.50 21.07 -5.04
N ARG A 470 27.48 21.87 -6.12
CA ARG A 470 28.70 22.23 -6.87
C ARG A 470 29.72 22.95 -5.96
N LYS A 471 29.24 23.85 -5.09
CA LYS A 471 30.10 24.52 -4.08
C LYS A 471 30.73 23.53 -3.09
N LYS A 472 29.98 22.51 -2.64
CA LYS A 472 30.47 21.48 -1.71
C LYS A 472 31.46 20.51 -2.34
N ILE A 473 31.25 20.14 -3.60
CA ILE A 473 32.16 19.24 -4.34
C ILE A 473 33.48 19.96 -4.67
N ALA A 474 33.43 21.27 -4.89
CA ALA A 474 34.58 22.12 -5.23
C ALA A 474 35.39 21.63 -6.45
N ASP A 475 34.76 20.83 -7.33
CA ASP A 475 35.33 20.31 -8.55
C ASP A 475 34.35 20.52 -9.71
N ASN A 476 34.65 21.52 -10.54
CA ASN A 476 33.81 21.86 -11.68
C ASN A 476 33.94 20.83 -12.81
N VAL A 477 35.09 20.19 -12.97
CA VAL A 477 35.33 19.21 -14.05
C VAL A 477 34.44 17.99 -13.84
N LEU A 478 34.42 17.43 -12.63
CA LEU A 478 33.53 16.29 -12.32
C LEU A 478 32.06 16.69 -12.47
N SER A 479 31.70 17.88 -11.97
CA SER A 479 30.32 18.40 -12.07
C SER A 479 29.86 18.58 -13.52
N ASP A 480 30.71 19.13 -14.39
CA ASP A 480 30.41 19.37 -15.80
C ASP A 480 30.34 18.06 -16.59
N LYS A 481 31.17 17.06 -16.26
CA LYS A 481 31.08 15.72 -16.89
C LYS A 481 29.78 15.00 -16.53
N LEU A 482 29.33 15.09 -15.28
CA LEU A 482 28.01 14.58 -14.89
C LEU A 482 26.89 15.30 -15.64
N GLN A 483 26.99 16.62 -15.80
CA GLN A 483 26.02 17.38 -16.57
C GLN A 483 26.04 17.01 -18.06
N ALA A 484 27.22 16.82 -18.66
CA ALA A 484 27.37 16.40 -20.05
C ALA A 484 26.76 15.02 -20.31
N PHE A 485 26.93 14.06 -19.38
CA PHE A 485 26.22 12.79 -19.43
C PHE A 485 24.70 13.01 -19.41
N VAL A 486 24.21 13.84 -18.49
CA VAL A 486 22.77 14.14 -18.40
C VAL A 486 22.26 14.82 -19.65
N ASP A 487 23.05 15.60 -20.38
CA ASP A 487 22.63 16.27 -21.62
C ASP A 487 22.82 15.38 -22.87
N ALA A 488 23.49 14.23 -22.75
CA ALA A 488 23.75 13.30 -23.85
C ALA A 488 22.51 12.56 -24.39
N SER A 489 22.69 11.86 -25.52
CA SER A 489 21.65 11.03 -26.15
C SER A 489 21.30 9.80 -25.31
N LYS A 490 20.09 9.22 -25.49
CA LYS A 490 19.68 7.98 -24.79
C LYS A 490 20.65 6.84 -25.07
N VAL A 491 21.08 6.71 -26.32
CA VAL A 491 22.04 5.68 -26.76
C VAL A 491 23.37 5.83 -26.03
N ASP A 492 23.88 7.06 -25.91
CA ASP A 492 25.15 7.29 -25.22
C ASP A 492 25.02 7.08 -23.71
N GLN A 493 23.90 7.50 -23.11
CA GLN A 493 23.66 7.23 -21.69
C GLN A 493 23.53 5.73 -21.40
N GLU A 494 22.89 4.96 -22.29
CA GLU A 494 22.71 3.53 -22.11
C GLU A 494 24.03 2.77 -22.15
N LYS A 495 25.01 3.21 -22.96
CA LYS A 495 26.38 2.64 -22.94
C LYS A 495 26.99 2.70 -21.53
N PHE A 496 26.86 3.82 -20.82
CA PHE A 496 27.37 3.94 -19.45
C PHE A 496 26.57 3.10 -18.45
N ARG A 497 25.24 3.01 -18.62
CA ARG A 497 24.35 2.22 -17.76
C ARG A 497 24.58 0.72 -17.91
N GLU A 498 24.69 0.23 -19.14
CA GLU A 498 24.98 -1.18 -19.44
C GLU A 498 26.33 -1.59 -18.88
N LYS A 499 27.34 -0.75 -19.04
CA LYS A 499 28.67 -1.03 -18.52
C LYS A 499 28.71 -0.96 -16.99
N SER A 500 27.98 -0.02 -16.37
CA SER A 500 27.76 -0.01 -14.91
C SER A 500 27.12 -1.32 -14.42
N ARG A 501 26.15 -1.88 -15.17
CA ARG A 501 25.56 -3.20 -14.86
C ARG A 501 26.55 -4.35 -15.03
N THR A 502 27.31 -4.34 -16.12
CA THR A 502 28.27 -5.41 -16.47
C THR A 502 29.44 -5.44 -15.49
N ASP A 503 29.98 -4.27 -15.16
CA ASP A 503 31.11 -4.11 -14.25
C ASP A 503 30.70 -4.17 -12.77
N GLY A 504 29.39 -4.12 -12.47
CA GLY A 504 28.88 -4.13 -11.10
C GLY A 504 29.21 -2.88 -10.27
N VAL A 505 29.51 -1.75 -10.93
CA VAL A 505 29.93 -0.49 -10.27
C VAL A 505 28.84 0.58 -10.34
N ASP A 506 28.92 1.58 -9.45
CA ASP A 506 27.99 2.71 -9.44
C ASP A 506 28.03 3.51 -10.77
N LEU A 507 26.88 4.03 -11.18
CA LEU A 507 26.73 4.80 -12.41
C LEU A 507 27.64 6.04 -12.43
N VAL A 508 27.84 6.71 -11.28
CA VAL A 508 28.73 7.88 -11.18
C VAL A 508 30.17 7.50 -11.52
N VAL A 509 30.64 6.33 -11.06
CA VAL A 509 31.98 5.83 -11.37
C VAL A 509 32.09 5.55 -12.86
N SER A 510 31.12 4.80 -13.41
CA SER A 510 31.09 4.47 -14.84
C SER A 510 31.11 5.72 -15.73
N ILE A 511 30.44 6.80 -15.33
CA ILE A 511 30.44 8.09 -16.04
C ILE A 511 31.80 8.78 -15.91
N LEU A 512 32.29 8.99 -14.69
CA LEU A 512 33.45 9.85 -14.45
C LEU A 512 34.75 9.23 -14.98
N VAL A 513 34.96 7.95 -14.72
CA VAL A 513 36.17 7.19 -15.10
C VAL A 513 36.36 7.15 -16.62
N ARG A 514 35.29 7.28 -17.42
CA ARG A 514 35.34 7.01 -18.87
C ARG A 514 35.28 8.23 -19.77
N VAL A 515 35.05 9.41 -19.22
CA VAL A 515 34.92 10.64 -20.02
C VAL A 515 36.29 11.31 -20.21
N GLY A 516 37.40 10.58 -20.05
CA GLY A 516 38.77 11.10 -20.20
C GLY A 516 39.18 12.02 -19.06
N LEU A 517 39.11 11.53 -17.82
CA LEU A 517 39.77 12.20 -16.68
C LEU A 517 41.28 11.98 -16.76
N SER A 518 42.07 12.79 -16.05
CA SER A 518 43.48 12.43 -15.83
C SER A 518 43.56 11.24 -14.87
N GLU A 519 44.64 10.46 -14.94
CA GLU A 519 44.85 9.29 -14.06
C GLU A 519 44.68 9.65 -12.58
N ALA A 520 45.22 10.80 -12.14
CA ALA A 520 45.08 11.28 -10.77
C ALA A 520 43.63 11.62 -10.36
N GLN A 521 42.80 12.11 -11.30
CA GLN A 521 41.39 12.38 -11.04
C GLN A 521 40.56 11.10 -11.01
N GLU A 522 40.93 10.13 -11.84
CA GLU A 522 40.32 8.80 -11.84
C GLU A 522 40.57 8.07 -10.53
N GLU A 523 41.82 8.08 -10.06
CA GLU A 523 42.22 7.53 -8.77
C GLU A 523 41.46 8.19 -7.61
N ASP A 524 41.38 9.53 -7.56
CA ASP A 524 40.61 10.24 -6.51
C ASP A 524 39.12 9.86 -6.50
N VAL A 525 38.51 9.68 -7.69
CA VAL A 525 37.10 9.26 -7.79
C VAL A 525 36.92 7.82 -7.27
N LEU A 526 37.84 6.92 -7.59
CA LEU A 526 37.81 5.52 -7.11
C LEU A 526 38.04 5.46 -5.59
N GLU A 527 38.97 6.25 -5.06
CA GLU A 527 39.17 6.36 -3.61
C GLU A 527 37.94 6.93 -2.90
N CYS A 528 37.28 7.94 -3.49
CA CYS A 528 36.02 8.47 -2.99
C CYS A 528 34.90 7.44 -3.01
N TYR A 529 34.84 6.60 -4.05
CA TYR A 529 33.87 5.51 -4.16
C TYR A 529 34.12 4.42 -3.12
N HIS A 530 35.36 3.97 -2.93
CA HIS A 530 35.71 2.97 -1.93
C HIS A 530 35.41 3.48 -0.51
N ALA A 531 35.81 4.72 -0.19
CA ALA A 531 35.48 5.34 1.09
C ALA A 531 33.97 5.44 1.35
N PHE A 532 33.17 5.66 0.30
CA PHE A 532 31.71 5.64 0.39
C PHE A 532 31.16 4.24 0.67
N LEU A 533 31.66 3.20 -0.02
CA LEU A 533 31.22 1.82 0.21
C LEU A 533 31.60 1.34 1.62
N ASP A 534 32.81 1.64 2.06
CA ASP A 534 33.27 1.29 3.41
C ASP A 534 32.47 2.02 4.48
N GLY A 535 32.14 3.30 4.24
CA GLY A 535 31.27 4.05 5.15
C GLY A 535 29.86 3.45 5.27
N ILE A 536 29.27 2.98 4.17
CA ILE A 536 27.99 2.27 4.20
C ILE A 536 28.12 0.95 4.99
N ARG A 537 29.17 0.17 4.73
CA ARG A 537 29.42 -1.10 5.44
C ARG A 537 29.60 -0.88 6.94
N ASN A 538 30.17 0.26 7.33
CA ASN A 538 30.39 0.67 8.71
C ASN A 538 29.18 1.36 9.34
N GLY A 539 28.04 1.48 8.64
CA GLY A 539 26.80 2.01 9.20
C GLY A 539 26.72 3.54 9.24
N ASP A 540 27.42 4.28 8.38
CA ASP A 540 27.29 5.74 8.33
C ASP A 540 25.95 6.18 7.69
N VAL A 541 24.97 6.45 8.54
CA VAL A 541 23.64 6.97 8.17
C VAL A 541 23.69 8.26 7.34
N ASN A 542 24.74 9.09 7.52
CA ASN A 542 24.83 10.38 6.82
C ASN A 542 25.13 10.19 5.33
N LEU A 543 25.71 9.07 4.90
CA LEU A 543 25.93 8.78 3.48
C LEU A 543 24.64 8.52 2.70
N LEU A 544 23.57 8.20 3.43
CA LEU A 544 22.29 7.76 2.89
C LEU A 544 21.22 8.86 3.01
N SER A 545 21.48 9.87 3.83
CA SER A 545 20.56 10.98 4.08
C SER A 545 20.66 12.07 3.01
N ASP A 546 19.55 12.75 2.77
CA ASP A 546 19.46 13.95 1.93
C ASP A 546 20.06 15.20 2.62
N SER A 547 20.60 15.07 3.84
CA SER A 547 21.25 16.17 4.57
C SER A 547 22.49 16.66 3.84
N MET A 548 22.81 17.95 4.01
CA MET A 548 24.07 18.57 3.56
C MET A 548 25.25 18.34 4.52
N GLU A 549 25.05 17.51 5.54
CA GLU A 549 26.07 17.06 6.47
C GLU A 549 27.09 16.15 5.82
N ASN A 550 28.34 16.32 6.26
CA ASN A 550 29.45 15.48 5.86
C ASN A 550 29.33 14.11 6.53
N SER A 551 29.84 13.09 5.85
CA SER A 551 29.98 11.73 6.34
C SER A 551 30.96 11.65 7.50
N VAL A 552 30.65 10.81 8.48
CA VAL A 552 31.55 10.45 9.58
C VAL A 552 32.71 9.60 9.04
N SER A 553 32.49 8.87 7.95
CA SER A 553 33.52 8.14 7.20
C SER A 553 34.48 9.04 6.39
N GLY A 554 34.37 10.36 6.53
CA GLY A 554 35.37 11.32 6.08
C GLY A 554 35.02 12.12 4.81
N PRO A 555 35.94 12.98 4.35
CA PRO A 555 35.69 13.92 3.26
C PRO A 555 35.54 13.24 1.90
N LYS A 556 36.27 12.14 1.64
CA LYS A 556 36.18 11.38 0.38
C LYS A 556 34.82 10.71 0.21
N ALA A 557 34.32 10.04 1.25
CA ALA A 557 32.97 9.46 1.27
C ALA A 557 31.88 10.54 1.09
N SER A 558 32.07 11.71 1.73
CA SER A 558 31.20 12.88 1.55
C SER A 558 31.20 13.39 0.11
N LYS A 559 32.37 13.50 -0.53
CA LYS A 559 32.50 13.96 -1.92
C LYS A 559 31.72 13.04 -2.87
N PHE A 560 31.84 11.73 -2.71
CA PHE A 560 31.09 10.77 -3.53
C PHE A 560 29.56 10.85 -3.32
N LYS A 561 29.11 10.99 -2.05
CA LYS A 561 27.70 11.28 -1.74
C LYS A 561 27.18 12.49 -2.52
N TRP A 562 27.93 13.60 -2.52
CA TRP A 562 27.55 14.82 -3.25
C TRP A 562 27.53 14.62 -4.76
N LEU A 563 28.48 13.88 -5.34
CA LEU A 563 28.50 13.57 -6.77
C LEU A 563 27.26 12.76 -7.18
N LYS A 564 26.88 11.73 -6.41
CA LYS A 564 25.63 10.97 -6.63
C LYS A 564 24.41 11.89 -6.56
N ARG A 565 24.34 12.76 -5.55
CA ARG A 565 23.23 13.71 -5.42
C ARG A 565 23.18 14.72 -6.55
N LEU A 566 24.33 15.18 -7.04
CA LEU A 566 24.42 16.12 -8.15
C LEU A 566 23.91 15.49 -9.46
N LEU A 567 24.31 14.25 -9.78
CA LEU A 567 23.78 13.51 -10.93
C LEU A 567 22.25 13.39 -10.89
N ARG A 568 21.69 13.06 -9.71
CA ARG A 568 20.24 13.01 -9.49
C ARG A 568 19.59 14.36 -9.77
N LEU A 569 20.12 15.44 -9.21
CA LEU A 569 19.55 16.78 -9.37
C LEU A 569 19.58 17.27 -10.82
N TYR A 570 20.68 17.02 -11.55
CA TYR A 570 20.76 17.32 -12.98
C TYR A 570 19.71 16.55 -13.77
N SER A 571 19.62 15.24 -13.54
CA SER A 571 18.66 14.36 -14.22
C SER A 571 17.22 14.82 -13.96
N MET A 572 16.88 15.10 -12.70
CA MET A 572 15.55 15.60 -12.32
C MET A 572 15.21 16.94 -12.96
N LYS A 573 16.16 17.89 -12.97
CA LYS A 573 15.98 19.19 -13.65
C LYS A 573 15.77 19.02 -15.16
N ARG A 574 16.54 18.15 -15.84
CA ARG A 574 16.33 17.84 -17.26
C ARG A 574 14.96 17.21 -17.48
N GLY A 575 14.60 16.18 -16.72
CA GLY A 575 13.31 15.50 -16.84
C GLY A 575 12.11 16.45 -16.67
N ARG A 576 12.22 17.44 -15.78
CA ARG A 576 11.21 18.50 -15.62
C ARG A 576 11.12 19.43 -16.84
N LYS A 577 12.23 19.78 -17.47
CA LYS A 577 12.22 20.55 -18.72
C LYS A 577 11.59 19.76 -19.87
N GLU A 578 11.97 18.49 -20.03
CA GLU A 578 11.38 17.62 -21.06
C GLU A 578 9.87 17.45 -20.85
N ALA A 579 9.40 17.37 -19.61
CA ALA A 579 7.96 17.30 -19.31
C ALA A 579 7.18 18.54 -19.82
N ILE A 580 7.77 19.74 -19.84
CA ILE A 580 7.16 20.92 -20.47
C ILE A 580 7.08 20.72 -21.98
N VAL A 581 8.15 20.22 -22.60
CA VAL A 581 8.16 20.01 -24.06
C VAL A 581 7.14 18.96 -24.48
N ILE A 582 7.00 17.84 -23.74
CA ILE A 582 5.96 16.83 -23.99
C ILE A 582 4.57 17.46 -23.81
N TRP A 583 4.42 18.32 -22.79
CA TRP A 583 3.17 19.02 -22.55
C TRP A 583 2.75 19.87 -23.75
N ASP A 584 3.66 20.72 -24.23
CA ASP A 584 3.41 21.67 -25.31
C ASP A 584 3.31 20.99 -26.70
N SER A 585 3.92 19.80 -26.88
CA SER A 585 3.94 19.10 -28.17
C SER A 585 2.85 18.04 -28.35
N THR A 586 2.58 17.23 -27.31
CA THR A 586 1.83 15.97 -27.48
C THR A 586 0.66 15.82 -26.50
N PHE A 587 0.77 16.28 -25.25
CA PHE A 587 -0.33 16.09 -24.28
C PHE A 587 -1.57 16.92 -24.62
N GLU A 588 -1.41 18.16 -25.10
CA GLU A 588 -2.56 18.99 -25.42
C GLU A 588 -3.42 18.37 -26.53
N SER A 589 -2.80 17.90 -27.61
CA SER A 589 -3.49 17.22 -28.71
C SER A 589 -4.10 15.90 -28.24
N PHE A 590 -3.39 15.13 -27.40
CA PHE A 590 -3.92 13.92 -26.78
C PHE A 590 -5.23 14.17 -26.02
N PHE A 591 -5.26 15.13 -25.10
CA PHE A 591 -6.47 15.40 -24.31
C PHE A 591 -7.63 15.93 -25.17
N ARG A 592 -7.34 16.74 -26.20
CA ARG A 592 -8.35 17.20 -27.16
C ARG A 592 -8.98 16.02 -27.91
N GLU A 593 -8.16 15.09 -28.41
CA GLU A 593 -8.65 13.88 -29.10
C GLU A 593 -9.41 12.94 -28.17
N VAL A 594 -8.98 12.78 -26.91
CA VAL A 594 -9.75 12.04 -25.90
C VAL A 594 -11.13 12.66 -25.68
N LEU A 595 -11.21 13.98 -25.50
CA LEU A 595 -12.50 14.66 -25.32
C LEU A 595 -13.41 14.55 -26.54
N ASN A 596 -12.85 14.60 -27.75
CA ASN A 596 -13.59 14.38 -28.98
C ASN A 596 -14.10 12.95 -29.09
N LEU A 597 -13.27 11.95 -28.75
CA LEU A 597 -13.66 10.54 -28.77
C LEU A 597 -14.83 10.26 -27.82
N TYR A 598 -14.78 10.82 -26.61
CA TYR A 598 -15.82 10.66 -25.60
C TYR A 598 -16.97 11.66 -25.72
N TYR A 599 -16.99 12.51 -26.75
CA TYR A 599 -18.04 13.50 -26.96
C TYR A 599 -19.46 12.90 -26.89
N PRO A 600 -19.78 11.78 -27.57
CA PRO A 600 -21.13 11.21 -27.51
C PRO A 600 -21.54 10.80 -26.09
N ILE A 601 -20.60 10.24 -25.32
CA ILE A 601 -20.82 9.79 -23.95
C ILE A 601 -21.03 11.00 -23.03
N ILE A 602 -20.17 12.03 -23.12
CA ILE A 602 -20.30 13.27 -22.32
C ILE A 602 -21.63 13.97 -22.64
N SER A 603 -22.02 14.01 -23.92
CA SER A 603 -23.30 14.59 -24.37
C SER A 603 -24.51 13.82 -23.85
N ALA A 604 -24.41 12.49 -23.77
CA ALA A 604 -25.46 11.67 -23.18
C ALA A 604 -25.55 11.89 -21.66
N ILE A 605 -24.42 11.94 -20.95
CA ILE A 605 -24.38 12.23 -19.50
C ILE A 605 -24.98 13.61 -19.22
N SER A 606 -24.65 14.64 -20.01
CA SER A 606 -25.16 16.00 -19.79
C SER A 606 -26.67 16.12 -19.97
N LYS A 607 -27.29 15.19 -20.70
CA LYS A 607 -28.74 15.09 -20.85
C LYS A 607 -29.39 14.26 -19.74
N ALA A 608 -28.64 13.33 -19.15
CA ALA A 608 -29.12 12.41 -18.13
C ALA A 608 -28.99 12.95 -16.70
N SER A 609 -27.98 13.79 -16.45
CA SER A 609 -27.60 14.27 -15.11
C SER A 609 -27.32 15.78 -15.11
N ASN A 610 -27.62 16.44 -13.99
CA ASN A 610 -27.29 17.85 -13.79
C ASN A 610 -25.79 18.02 -13.48
N LEU A 611 -24.97 18.08 -14.52
CA LEU A 611 -23.51 18.18 -14.40
C LEU A 611 -23.05 19.39 -13.56
N SER A 612 -23.77 20.51 -13.60
CA SER A 612 -23.43 21.68 -12.77
C SER A 612 -23.61 21.39 -11.27
N ALA A 613 -24.67 20.67 -10.89
CA ALA A 613 -24.88 20.27 -9.51
C ALA A 613 -23.84 19.22 -9.07
N ARG A 614 -23.59 18.21 -9.91
CA ARG A 614 -22.59 17.16 -9.63
C ARG A 614 -21.17 17.67 -9.52
N LEU A 615 -20.79 18.68 -10.32
CA LEU A 615 -19.51 19.38 -10.13
C LEU A 615 -19.47 20.15 -8.80
N GLY A 616 -20.60 20.67 -8.34
CA GLY A 616 -20.73 21.27 -7.01
C GLY A 616 -20.52 20.25 -5.89
N ASP A 617 -21.08 19.04 -6.02
CA ASP A 617 -20.88 17.96 -5.06
C ASP A 617 -19.41 17.52 -5.01
N LEU A 618 -18.77 17.37 -6.18
CA LEU A 618 -17.32 17.09 -6.26
C LEU A 618 -16.49 18.20 -5.61
N GLN A 619 -16.85 19.46 -5.81
CA GLN A 619 -16.15 20.59 -5.18
C GLN A 619 -16.21 20.46 -3.65
N ARG A 620 -17.39 20.22 -3.06
CA ARG A 620 -17.56 20.06 -1.61
C ARG A 620 -16.77 18.87 -1.07
N PHE A 621 -16.74 17.75 -1.78
CA PHE A 621 -15.94 16.59 -1.40
C PHE A 621 -14.44 16.93 -1.34
N LEU A 622 -13.94 17.67 -2.34
CA LEU A 622 -12.54 18.09 -2.37
C LEU A 622 -12.22 19.13 -1.28
N ASP A 623 -13.14 20.07 -1.02
CA ASP A 623 -13.02 21.04 0.08
C ASP A 623 -12.87 20.30 1.43
N ASP A 624 -13.77 19.36 1.73
CA ASP A 624 -13.74 18.56 2.96
C ASP A 624 -12.48 17.67 3.02
N MET A 625 -12.06 17.06 1.90
CA MET A 625 -10.85 16.25 1.84
C MET A 625 -9.61 17.07 2.20
N VAL A 626 -9.48 18.28 1.65
CA VAL A 626 -8.39 19.19 1.99
C VAL A 626 -8.40 19.54 3.47
N GLN A 627 -9.57 19.76 4.06
CA GLN A 627 -9.69 20.02 5.50
C GLN A 627 -9.27 18.81 6.36
N VAL A 628 -9.71 17.60 6.00
CA VAL A 628 -9.35 16.37 6.72
C VAL A 628 -7.83 16.12 6.69
N VAL A 629 -7.18 16.33 5.54
CA VAL A 629 -5.73 16.15 5.42
C VAL A 629 -4.95 17.24 6.18
N LEU A 630 -5.49 18.46 6.27
CA LEU A 630 -4.84 19.57 7.01
C LEU A 630 -5.07 19.52 8.52
N SER A 631 -6.06 18.75 9.00
CA SER A 631 -6.38 18.65 10.41
C SER A 631 -5.23 18.09 11.25
N SER A 632 -5.29 18.28 12.57
CA SER A 632 -4.37 17.65 13.53
C SER A 632 -4.66 16.15 13.69
N ASN A 633 -5.93 15.75 13.60
CA ASN A 633 -6.36 14.36 13.68
C ASN A 633 -6.54 13.77 12.27
N ARG A 634 -5.51 13.07 11.78
CA ARG A 634 -5.50 12.46 10.44
C ARG A 634 -5.74 10.96 10.46
N GLN A 635 -6.39 10.45 11.51
CA GLN A 635 -6.65 9.02 11.63
C GLN A 635 -7.58 8.52 10.52
N PRO A 636 -7.48 7.25 10.11
CA PRO A 636 -8.35 6.69 9.07
C PRO A 636 -9.86 6.83 9.34
N SER A 637 -10.26 6.87 10.61
CA SER A 637 -11.65 7.13 11.02
C SER A 637 -12.22 8.42 10.42
N GLN A 638 -11.41 9.48 10.31
CA GLN A 638 -11.81 10.75 9.70
C GLN A 638 -12.05 10.63 8.19
N PHE A 639 -11.29 9.78 7.51
CA PHE A 639 -11.48 9.49 6.09
C PHE A 639 -12.70 8.59 5.83
N ILE A 640 -13.01 7.67 6.76
CA ILE A 640 -14.25 6.87 6.71
C ILE A 640 -15.46 7.81 6.82
N ALA A 641 -15.45 8.72 7.80
CA ALA A 641 -16.49 9.73 7.96
C ALA A 641 -16.59 10.68 6.75
N LEU A 642 -15.47 11.05 6.13
CA LEU A 642 -15.46 11.83 4.88
C LEU A 642 -16.18 11.09 3.75
N CYS A 643 -15.86 9.81 3.53
CA CYS A 643 -16.47 9.03 2.46
C CYS A 643 -17.97 8.83 2.73
N GLU A 644 -18.35 8.56 3.98
CA GLU A 644 -19.75 8.41 4.39
C GLU A 644 -20.60 9.67 4.13
N ARG A 645 -20.04 10.87 4.32
CA ARG A 645 -20.74 12.13 4.02
C ARG A 645 -21.00 12.34 2.51
N HIS A 646 -20.16 11.78 1.66
CA HIS A 646 -20.15 12.09 0.21
C HIS A 646 -20.56 10.90 -0.69
N GLU A 647 -20.79 9.71 -0.13
CA GLU A 647 -21.20 8.52 -0.89
C GLU A 647 -22.49 8.72 -1.68
N GLN A 648 -23.47 9.43 -1.10
CA GLN A 648 -24.73 9.68 -1.76
C GLN A 648 -24.55 10.58 -2.99
N SER A 649 -23.58 11.50 -2.97
CA SER A 649 -23.24 12.34 -4.12
C SER A 649 -22.70 11.51 -5.29
N LEU A 650 -21.83 10.53 -5.00
CA LEU A 650 -21.32 9.58 -5.99
C LEU A 650 -22.43 8.64 -6.50
N TYR A 651 -23.32 8.20 -5.61
CA TYR A 651 -24.45 7.34 -5.98
C TYR A 651 -25.44 8.06 -6.91
N HIS A 652 -25.75 9.34 -6.65
CA HIS A 652 -26.68 10.13 -7.46
C HIS A 652 -26.29 10.17 -8.94
N ILE A 653 -25.01 10.40 -9.25
CA ILE A 653 -24.59 10.49 -10.67
C ILE A 653 -24.76 9.14 -11.38
N LEU A 654 -24.49 8.03 -10.69
CA LEU A 654 -24.69 6.68 -11.24
C LEU A 654 -26.18 6.39 -11.46
N HIS A 655 -27.01 6.69 -10.47
CA HIS A 655 -28.47 6.55 -10.54
C HIS A 655 -29.07 7.39 -11.69
N GLU A 656 -28.75 8.69 -11.76
CA GLU A 656 -29.24 9.59 -12.82
C GLU A 656 -28.80 9.11 -14.21
N CYS A 657 -27.54 8.72 -14.37
CA CYS A 657 -27.02 8.22 -15.65
C CYS A 657 -27.68 6.91 -16.08
N HIS A 658 -27.97 6.01 -15.14
CA HIS A 658 -28.60 4.73 -15.45
C HIS A 658 -30.11 4.88 -15.72
N THR A 659 -30.82 5.65 -14.90
CA THR A 659 -32.27 5.85 -14.99
C THR A 659 -32.65 6.75 -16.19
N ASN A 660 -31.94 7.86 -16.41
CA ASN A 660 -32.28 8.84 -17.45
C ASN A 660 -31.52 8.63 -18.76
N GLY A 661 -30.39 7.91 -18.74
CA GLY A 661 -29.42 7.88 -19.85
C GLY A 661 -29.79 7.04 -21.06
N LYS A 662 -31.03 6.52 -21.16
CA LYS A 662 -31.53 5.75 -22.34
C LYS A 662 -30.53 4.71 -22.87
N GLY A 663 -29.96 3.89 -21.99
CA GLY A 663 -29.00 2.85 -22.36
C GLY A 663 -27.53 3.28 -22.34
N LEU A 664 -27.21 4.50 -21.90
CA LEU A 664 -25.82 5.01 -21.70
C LEU A 664 -24.91 4.03 -20.96
N THR A 665 -25.44 3.34 -19.95
CA THR A 665 -24.70 2.39 -19.12
C THR A 665 -24.61 0.99 -19.72
N GLN A 666 -25.37 0.67 -20.75
CA GLN A 666 -25.45 -0.70 -21.29
C GLN A 666 -24.12 -1.18 -21.87
N SER A 667 -23.42 -0.34 -22.64
CA SER A 667 -22.08 -0.70 -23.15
C SER A 667 -21.08 -0.93 -22.01
N LEU A 668 -21.20 -0.19 -20.91
CA LEU A 668 -20.35 -0.39 -19.73
C LEU A 668 -20.71 -1.67 -18.99
N ILE A 669 -21.99 -1.99 -18.84
CA ILE A 669 -22.47 -3.25 -18.25
C ILE A 669 -21.95 -4.44 -19.06
N GLU A 670 -22.08 -4.39 -20.39
CA GLU A 670 -21.58 -5.45 -21.27
C GLU A 670 -20.07 -5.62 -21.16
N TRP A 671 -19.31 -4.51 -21.11
CA TRP A 671 -17.86 -4.56 -20.91
C TRP A 671 -17.48 -5.17 -19.56
N LEU A 672 -18.14 -4.75 -18.47
CA LEU A 672 -17.96 -5.32 -17.14
C LEU A 672 -18.27 -6.82 -17.12
N ARG A 673 -19.37 -7.23 -17.78
CA ARG A 673 -19.78 -8.64 -17.89
C ARG A 673 -18.70 -9.47 -18.58
N ARG A 674 -18.15 -9.01 -19.72
CA ARG A 674 -17.04 -9.71 -20.38
C ARG A 674 -15.81 -9.82 -19.50
N GLY A 675 -15.50 -8.78 -18.72
CA GLY A 675 -14.41 -8.83 -17.75
C GLY A 675 -14.64 -9.83 -16.62
N LEU A 676 -15.88 -9.96 -16.14
CA LEU A 676 -16.28 -10.98 -15.15
C LEU A 676 -16.22 -12.38 -15.77
N ASP A 677 -16.78 -12.58 -16.96
CA ASP A 677 -16.73 -13.85 -17.70
C ASP A 677 -15.29 -14.31 -17.93
N PHE A 678 -14.38 -13.37 -18.24
CA PHE A 678 -12.95 -13.64 -18.33
C PHE A 678 -12.37 -14.17 -17.01
N MET A 679 -12.70 -13.53 -15.89
CA MET A 679 -12.22 -13.98 -14.57
C MET A 679 -12.83 -15.30 -14.12
N SER A 680 -14.06 -15.62 -14.55
CA SER A 680 -14.77 -16.85 -14.17
C SER A 680 -14.40 -18.04 -15.05
N ASN A 681 -14.31 -17.84 -16.37
CA ASN A 681 -14.11 -18.91 -17.36
C ASN A 681 -12.66 -19.10 -17.80
N GLY A 682 -11.80 -18.12 -17.49
CA GLY A 682 -10.37 -18.17 -17.72
C GLY A 682 -9.91 -17.94 -19.16
N ILE A 683 -8.59 -17.92 -19.35
CA ILE A 683 -7.95 -17.81 -20.67
C ILE A 683 -8.04 -19.18 -21.37
N ARG A 684 -8.65 -19.22 -22.55
CA ARG A 684 -8.84 -20.46 -23.33
C ARG A 684 -7.90 -20.50 -24.54
N ASP A 685 -7.46 -21.69 -24.89
CA ASP A 685 -6.77 -21.97 -26.14
C ASP A 685 -7.76 -22.09 -27.33
N GLU A 686 -7.24 -22.33 -28.54
CA GLU A 686 -8.02 -22.51 -29.77
C GLU A 686 -9.05 -23.66 -29.69
N GLN A 687 -8.82 -24.62 -28.81
CA GLN A 687 -9.67 -25.81 -28.60
C GLN A 687 -10.69 -25.56 -27.47
N GLY A 688 -10.71 -24.36 -26.89
CA GLY A 688 -11.58 -23.97 -25.79
C GLY A 688 -11.14 -24.49 -24.42
N LYS A 689 -9.95 -25.09 -24.30
CA LYS A 689 -9.41 -25.61 -23.04
C LYS A 689 -8.69 -24.49 -22.26
N PRO A 690 -8.83 -24.41 -20.93
CA PRO A 690 -8.11 -23.41 -20.14
C PRO A 690 -6.60 -23.60 -20.26
N ILE A 691 -5.87 -22.49 -20.44
CA ILE A 691 -4.40 -22.47 -20.41
C ILE A 691 -3.95 -22.89 -19.02
N GLN A 692 -3.14 -23.95 -18.93
CA GLN A 692 -2.52 -24.39 -17.69
C GLN A 692 -1.00 -24.23 -17.78
N VAL A 693 -0.42 -23.61 -16.75
CA VAL A 693 1.03 -23.47 -16.60
C VAL A 693 1.55 -24.66 -15.81
N ASN A 694 2.59 -25.33 -16.32
CA ASN A 694 3.23 -26.45 -15.62
C ASN A 694 4.27 -25.89 -14.63
N LEU A 695 3.81 -25.53 -13.43
CA LEU A 695 4.63 -24.92 -12.38
C LEU A 695 5.61 -25.93 -11.77
N GLU A 696 5.21 -27.18 -11.62
CA GLU A 696 6.04 -28.27 -11.15
C GLU A 696 7.21 -28.52 -12.11
N GLY A 697 6.95 -28.45 -13.41
CA GLY A 697 7.97 -28.51 -14.45
C GLY A 697 8.95 -27.32 -14.43
N LEU A 698 8.46 -26.12 -14.11
CA LEU A 698 9.33 -24.95 -13.94
C LEU A 698 10.30 -25.14 -12.76
N LEU A 699 9.81 -25.65 -11.63
CA LEU A 699 10.66 -25.91 -10.46
C LEU A 699 11.60 -27.10 -10.69
N ALA A 700 11.16 -28.14 -11.40
CA ALA A 700 11.99 -29.29 -11.74
C ALA A 700 13.16 -28.93 -12.68
N SER A 701 13.05 -27.83 -13.43
CA SER A 701 14.12 -27.38 -14.33
C SER A 701 15.37 -26.88 -13.60
N ASP A 702 15.24 -26.47 -12.34
CA ASP A 702 16.35 -26.04 -11.48
C ASP A 702 16.10 -26.53 -10.02
N PRO A 703 16.56 -27.76 -9.69
CA PRO A 703 16.34 -28.36 -8.37
C PRO A 703 16.99 -27.59 -7.21
N GLU A 704 18.04 -26.79 -7.45
CA GLU A 704 18.68 -25.97 -6.42
C GLU A 704 17.90 -24.68 -6.13
N LEU A 705 17.20 -24.17 -7.14
CA LEU A 705 16.36 -22.98 -7.04
C LEU A 705 15.02 -23.27 -6.39
N ALA A 706 14.44 -24.44 -6.64
CA ALA A 706 13.12 -24.85 -6.16
C ALA A 706 12.88 -24.59 -4.66
N PRO A 707 13.71 -25.06 -3.71
CA PRO A 707 13.47 -24.83 -2.28
C PRO A 707 13.52 -23.35 -1.88
N LYS A 708 14.36 -22.54 -2.54
CA LYS A 708 14.47 -21.10 -2.25
C LYS A 708 13.24 -20.34 -2.74
N VAL A 709 12.70 -20.73 -3.90
CA VAL A 709 11.44 -20.16 -4.42
C VAL A 709 10.28 -20.51 -3.49
N LEU A 710 10.21 -21.74 -3.00
CA LEU A 710 9.15 -22.14 -2.06
C LEU A 710 9.21 -21.35 -0.74
N ASP A 711 10.41 -21.12 -0.20
CA ASP A 711 10.60 -20.27 0.97
C ASP A 711 10.11 -18.82 0.74
N GLU A 712 10.43 -18.20 -0.41
CA GLU A 712 9.92 -16.88 -0.79
C GLU A 712 8.38 -16.86 -0.86
N ILE A 713 7.77 -17.93 -1.40
CA ILE A 713 6.32 -18.07 -1.53
C ILE A 713 5.64 -18.25 -0.16
N ASP A 714 6.20 -19.08 0.72
CA ASP A 714 5.65 -19.34 2.04
C ASP A 714 5.81 -18.12 2.97
N HIS A 715 6.91 -17.37 2.86
CA HIS A 715 7.04 -16.07 3.52
C HIS A 715 5.99 -15.09 2.99
N THR A 716 5.74 -15.06 1.68
CA THR A 716 4.69 -14.22 1.08
C THR A 716 3.30 -14.55 1.62
N ALA A 717 2.99 -15.83 1.75
CA ALA A 717 1.75 -16.31 2.37
C ALA A 717 1.59 -15.79 3.80
N LYS A 718 2.63 -16.00 4.62
CA LYS A 718 2.68 -15.60 6.03
C LYS A 718 2.52 -14.08 6.19
N TYR A 719 3.25 -13.31 5.39
CA TYR A 719 3.13 -11.85 5.40
C TYR A 719 1.71 -11.37 5.09
N VAL A 720 1.07 -11.93 4.05
CA VAL A 720 -0.30 -11.57 3.66
C VAL A 720 -1.31 -11.95 4.74
N LEU A 721 -1.15 -13.12 5.38
CA LEU A 721 -2.00 -13.56 6.49
C LEU A 721 -1.99 -12.56 7.64
N TRP A 722 -0.78 -12.20 8.11
CA TRP A 722 -0.61 -11.30 9.25
C TRP A 722 -1.04 -9.87 8.94
N ASN A 723 -0.88 -9.39 7.70
CA ASN A 723 -1.45 -8.12 7.29
C ASN A 723 -2.98 -8.11 7.28
N LYS A 724 -3.64 -9.22 6.95
CA LYS A 724 -5.10 -9.33 7.06
C LYS A 724 -5.57 -9.40 8.50
N ALA A 725 -4.85 -10.09 9.39
CA ALA A 725 -5.12 -10.06 10.82
C ALA A 725 -4.96 -8.64 11.40
N ARG A 726 -3.90 -7.94 11.00
CA ARG A 726 -3.70 -6.52 11.33
C ARG A 726 -4.83 -5.64 10.81
N TYR A 727 -5.26 -5.85 9.56
CA TYR A 727 -6.37 -5.13 8.94
C TYR A 727 -7.64 -5.26 9.78
N GLU A 728 -7.98 -6.48 10.19
CA GLU A 728 -9.15 -6.76 11.04
C GLU A 728 -9.11 -5.94 12.35
N ILE A 729 -8.00 -6.03 13.10
CA ILE A 729 -7.81 -5.30 14.37
C ILE A 729 -7.88 -3.78 14.13
N SER A 730 -7.20 -3.30 13.08
CA SER A 730 -7.16 -1.88 12.73
C SER A 730 -8.53 -1.35 12.35
N LEU A 731 -9.31 -2.11 11.58
CA LEU A 731 -10.64 -1.69 11.15
C LEU A 731 -11.58 -1.56 12.35
N ARG A 732 -11.56 -2.53 13.26
CA ARG A 732 -12.32 -2.43 14.51
C ARG A 732 -11.92 -1.19 15.30
N ALA A 733 -10.63 -0.97 15.53
CA ALA A 733 -10.13 0.22 16.23
C ALA A 733 -10.59 1.53 15.55
N ASN A 734 -10.53 1.62 14.22
CA ASN A 734 -10.91 2.81 13.47
C ASN A 734 -12.42 3.09 13.49
N LEU A 735 -13.26 2.04 13.47
CA LEU A 735 -14.71 2.19 13.57
C LEU A 735 -15.14 2.56 15.00
N ILE A 736 -14.42 2.07 16.00
CA ILE A 736 -14.62 2.46 17.40
C ILE A 736 -14.22 3.94 17.61
N GLY A 737 -13.13 4.37 16.99
CA GLY A 737 -12.63 5.73 17.08
C GLY A 737 -12.27 6.12 18.50
N ASP A 738 -12.56 7.37 18.89
CA ASP A 738 -12.15 7.94 20.18
C ASP A 738 -12.90 7.33 21.40
N LYS A 739 -13.86 6.42 21.17
CA LYS A 739 -14.62 5.77 22.25
C LYS A 739 -13.78 4.78 23.06
N MET A 740 -12.70 4.25 22.48
CA MET A 740 -11.83 3.27 23.11
C MET A 740 -10.42 3.38 22.55
N ASP A 741 -9.44 3.49 23.43
CA ASP A 741 -8.03 3.50 23.03
C ASP A 741 -7.57 2.07 22.74
N VAL A 742 -7.17 1.82 21.49
CA VAL A 742 -6.79 0.49 21.00
C VAL A 742 -5.40 0.55 20.36
N ASP A 743 -4.41 -0.04 21.03
CA ASP A 743 -3.07 -0.22 20.48
C ASP A 743 -3.01 -1.45 19.56
N VAL A 744 -3.21 -1.20 18.25
CA VAL A 744 -3.19 -2.23 17.20
C VAL A 744 -1.89 -3.04 17.20
N ASN A 745 -0.73 -2.41 17.41
CA ASN A 745 0.56 -3.11 17.33
C ASN A 745 0.74 -4.03 18.54
N ARG A 746 0.36 -3.57 19.74
CA ARG A 746 0.35 -4.42 20.94
C ARG A 746 -0.56 -5.64 20.77
N LEU A 747 -1.77 -5.44 20.24
CA LEU A 747 -2.72 -6.52 20.01
C LEU A 747 -2.24 -7.51 18.95
N LEU A 748 -1.69 -7.02 17.84
CA LEU A 748 -1.12 -7.88 16.80
C LEU A 748 0.06 -8.70 17.32
N ARG A 749 0.96 -8.11 18.11
CA ARG A 749 2.07 -8.82 18.76
C ARG A 749 1.55 -9.96 19.65
N ALA A 750 0.56 -9.68 20.48
CA ALA A 750 -0.04 -10.69 21.36
C ALA A 750 -0.67 -11.83 20.56
N LEU A 751 -1.35 -11.52 19.44
CA LEU A 751 -1.90 -12.53 18.54
C LEU A 751 -0.80 -13.42 17.94
N MET A 752 0.27 -12.82 17.43
CA MET A 752 1.41 -13.53 16.86
C MET A 752 2.05 -14.49 17.86
N GLN A 753 2.33 -14.01 19.07
CA GLN A 753 2.87 -14.85 20.14
C GLN A 753 1.93 -16.01 20.51
N SER A 754 0.60 -15.78 20.48
CA SER A 754 -0.40 -16.82 20.74
C SER A 754 -0.54 -17.87 19.63
N GLU A 755 0.02 -17.60 18.45
CA GLU A 755 0.14 -18.55 17.33
C GLU A 755 1.54 -19.19 17.28
N GLY A 756 2.41 -18.94 18.27
CA GLY A 756 3.75 -19.50 18.34
C GLY A 756 4.79 -18.79 17.46
N GLU A 757 4.50 -17.58 17.00
CA GLU A 757 5.46 -16.78 16.20
C GLU A 757 6.52 -16.11 17.09
N GLU A 758 7.78 -16.24 16.71
CA GLU A 758 8.87 -15.46 17.30
C GLU A 758 8.79 -14.01 16.79
N VAL A 759 8.61 -13.06 17.71
CA VAL A 759 8.48 -11.63 17.38
C VAL A 759 9.65 -10.85 17.98
N GLU A 760 10.59 -10.43 17.14
CA GLU A 760 11.66 -9.51 17.55
C GLU A 760 11.09 -8.13 17.94
N THR A 761 11.62 -7.55 19.02
CA THR A 761 11.25 -6.21 19.48
C THR A 761 11.81 -5.15 18.54
N ARG A 762 11.02 -4.77 17.53
CA ARG A 762 11.27 -3.55 16.76
C ARG A 762 10.52 -2.38 17.38
N ASN A 763 11.23 -1.26 17.60
CA ASN A 763 10.62 0.02 17.94
C ASN A 763 9.79 0.48 16.73
N ALA A 764 8.50 0.15 16.74
CA ALA A 764 7.56 0.59 15.72
C ALA A 764 7.24 2.07 15.99
N SER A 765 7.74 2.96 15.12
CA SER A 765 7.07 4.25 14.93
C SER A 765 5.67 3.98 14.35
N SER A 766 4.73 4.90 14.54
CA SER A 766 3.33 4.78 14.09
C SER A 766 3.26 4.37 12.62
N SER A 767 3.15 3.05 12.36
CA SER A 767 3.23 2.53 10.99
C SER A 767 1.88 2.73 10.34
N SER A 768 1.94 3.38 9.19
CA SER A 768 0.78 3.75 8.41
C SER A 768 0.19 2.52 7.73
N PHE A 769 -1.14 2.49 7.70
CA PHE A 769 -1.93 1.38 7.19
C PHE A 769 -1.67 1.12 5.70
N GLY A 770 -1.13 -0.05 5.37
CA GLY A 770 -0.93 -0.50 3.99
C GLY A 770 -1.83 -1.67 3.65
N MET A 771 -3.04 -1.41 3.14
CA MET A 771 -3.83 -2.45 2.45
C MET A 771 -3.16 -2.90 1.14
N VAL A 772 -2.28 -2.06 0.60
CA VAL A 772 -1.52 -2.35 -0.60
C VAL A 772 -0.05 -2.26 -0.24
N ASP A 773 0.50 -3.36 0.27
CA ASP A 773 1.95 -3.41 0.41
C ASP A 773 2.57 -3.82 -0.92
N TRP A 774 3.27 -2.85 -1.50
CA TRP A 774 4.02 -2.93 -2.74
C TRP A 774 5.42 -3.51 -2.55
N GLY A 775 5.81 -3.80 -1.29
CA GLY A 775 7.14 -4.25 -0.84
C GLY A 775 7.87 -5.17 -1.80
N TYR A 776 7.16 -6.19 -2.27
CA TYR A 776 7.63 -7.28 -3.13
C TYR A 776 8.05 -6.88 -4.55
N PHE A 777 7.56 -5.76 -5.07
CA PHE A 777 7.83 -5.31 -6.44
C PHE A 777 8.89 -4.22 -6.52
N TYR A 778 9.43 -3.80 -5.37
CA TYR A 778 10.51 -2.85 -5.33
C TYR A 778 11.83 -3.52 -5.74
N ASP A 779 12.56 -2.88 -6.64
CA ASP A 779 13.87 -3.34 -7.08
C ASP A 779 14.83 -3.36 -5.87
N PRO A 780 15.43 -4.51 -5.52
CA PRO A 780 16.39 -4.61 -4.42
C PRO A 780 17.49 -3.55 -4.50
N GLN A 781 17.92 -3.15 -5.70
CA GLN A 781 18.96 -2.11 -5.89
C GLN A 781 18.46 -0.68 -5.62
N VAL A 782 17.14 -0.46 -5.63
CA VAL A 782 16.50 0.81 -5.23
C VAL A 782 16.10 0.78 -3.75
N VAL A 783 15.86 -0.42 -3.19
CA VAL A 783 15.59 -0.65 -1.76
C VAL A 783 16.88 -0.66 -0.93
N ASP A 784 18.00 -1.09 -1.52
CA ASP A 784 19.36 -1.06 -0.96
C ASP A 784 19.96 0.36 -0.88
N SER A 785 19.18 1.42 -1.18
CA SER A 785 19.47 2.74 -0.61
C SER A 785 19.12 2.71 0.88
N ALA A 786 19.97 1.99 1.64
CA ALA A 786 20.08 1.65 3.05
C ALA A 786 19.23 2.39 4.11
N SER A 787 17.95 2.60 3.80
CA SER A 787 16.93 3.09 4.73
C SER A 787 16.38 1.94 5.58
N GLN A 788 16.88 0.70 5.39
CA GLN A 788 16.42 -0.51 6.07
C GLN A 788 17.47 -1.21 6.94
N THR A 789 18.72 -0.72 7.03
CA THR A 789 19.81 -1.49 7.66
C THR A 789 20.35 -0.92 8.98
N ILE A 790 19.78 0.14 9.57
CA ILE A 790 20.30 0.66 10.85
C ILE A 790 19.17 0.92 11.84
N LEU A 791 18.87 -0.10 12.66
CA LEU A 791 18.23 0.05 13.96
C LEU A 791 18.86 -0.97 14.92
N GLU A 792 20.14 -0.75 15.27
CA GLU A 792 20.75 -1.30 16.48
C GLU A 792 21.48 -0.16 17.21
N GLY A 793 21.09 0.09 18.46
CA GLY A 793 21.75 0.99 19.44
C GLY A 793 21.56 2.50 19.21
N GLU A 794 21.38 3.41 20.16
CA GLU A 794 21.34 3.40 21.63
C GLU A 794 20.45 4.59 22.09
N GLN A 795 20.02 4.54 23.34
CA GLN A 795 19.16 5.53 24.02
C GLN A 795 19.78 6.95 24.01
N GLN A 796 18.98 7.99 23.73
CA GLN A 796 19.31 9.36 24.14
C GLN A 796 18.59 9.72 25.45
N PRO A 797 19.30 10.22 26.48
CA PRO A 797 18.71 10.68 27.72
C PRO A 797 18.34 12.18 27.68
N GLY A 798 17.33 12.55 28.46
CA GLY A 798 17.27 13.84 29.16
C GLY A 798 16.62 15.02 28.45
N SER A 799 15.35 15.28 28.80
CA SER A 799 14.66 16.57 28.67
C SER A 799 15.35 17.66 29.49
N VAL A 800 15.49 18.85 28.94
CA VAL A 800 15.71 20.09 29.72
C VAL A 800 14.64 21.10 29.31
N ASP A 801 13.81 21.44 30.30
CA ASP A 801 12.81 22.50 30.28
C ASP A 801 13.46 23.88 30.15
N VAL A 802 12.83 24.79 29.40
CA VAL A 802 13.01 26.25 29.59
C VAL A 802 11.65 26.94 29.49
N ASP A 803 11.25 27.54 30.62
CA ASP A 803 10.07 28.34 30.86
C ASP A 803 10.04 29.69 30.09
N GLY A 804 8.80 30.11 29.78
CA GLY A 804 8.29 31.47 30.03
C GLY A 804 8.76 32.64 29.17
N ASN A 805 7.86 33.25 28.38
CA ASN A 805 7.18 34.48 28.81
C ASN A 805 6.11 34.94 27.78
N SER A 806 4.97 35.39 28.31
CA SER A 806 3.84 36.01 27.62
C SER A 806 4.00 37.53 27.49
N THR A 807 3.47 38.17 26.43
CA THR A 807 2.58 39.37 26.53
C THR A 807 2.08 39.87 25.17
N HIS A 808 0.94 40.58 25.25
CA HIS A 808 -0.09 40.97 24.28
C HIS A 808 0.30 41.84 23.06
N GLY A 809 -0.53 41.76 22.01
CA GLY A 809 -0.64 42.77 20.93
C GLY A 809 -1.86 42.54 20.04
N VAL A 810 -2.67 43.59 19.87
CA VAL A 810 -4.07 43.65 19.41
C VAL A 810 -4.27 43.47 17.89
N SER A 811 -5.48 42.99 17.54
CA SER A 811 -6.06 42.82 16.21
C SER A 811 -6.14 44.10 15.36
N THR A 812 -5.66 44.03 14.12
CA THR A 812 -6.17 44.82 12.99
C THR A 812 -6.35 43.93 11.76
N ARG A 813 -7.52 44.09 11.13
CA ARG A 813 -8.10 43.26 10.09
C ARG A 813 -7.83 43.95 8.75
N GLU A 814 -6.78 43.53 8.04
CA GLU A 814 -6.53 43.98 6.66
C GLU A 814 -6.19 42.79 5.73
N SER A 815 -6.79 42.87 4.55
CA SER A 815 -6.77 41.95 3.42
C SER A 815 -5.40 41.36 3.07
N SER A 816 -5.26 40.03 3.08
CA SER A 816 -4.08 39.33 2.55
C SER A 816 -4.40 37.92 2.02
N THR A 817 -5.13 37.82 0.90
CA THR A 817 -5.39 36.53 0.21
C THR A 817 -4.22 36.01 -0.65
N LEU A 818 -3.03 36.60 -0.57
CA LEU A 818 -1.85 36.19 -1.35
C LEU A 818 -0.60 35.83 -0.51
N ALA A 819 -0.62 36.02 0.82
CA ALA A 819 0.54 35.78 1.68
C ALA A 819 0.52 34.40 2.39
N GLY A 820 -0.63 33.71 2.44
CA GLY A 820 -0.77 32.42 3.14
C GLY A 820 -0.03 31.25 2.48
N ALA A 821 0.26 31.32 1.18
CA ALA A 821 0.92 30.23 0.45
C ALA A 821 2.44 30.13 0.71
N ALA A 822 3.06 31.15 1.31
CA ALA A 822 4.51 31.26 1.45
C ALA A 822 5.06 30.76 2.81
N LYS A 823 4.20 30.32 3.74
CA LYS A 823 4.60 29.77 5.05
C LYS A 823 4.13 28.33 5.26
N PHE A 824 4.42 27.44 4.31
CA PHE A 824 4.40 26.01 4.60
C PHE A 824 5.80 25.58 5.03
N LYS A 825 6.07 25.55 6.35
CA LYS A 825 7.24 24.86 6.88
C LYS A 825 7.11 23.39 6.45
N ALA A 826 8.03 22.92 5.62
CA ALA A 826 8.16 21.51 5.30
C ALA A 826 8.43 20.77 6.61
N GLN A 827 7.41 20.07 7.12
CA GLN A 827 7.62 19.05 8.14
C GLN A 827 8.52 17.98 7.52
N VAL A 828 9.59 17.65 8.26
CA VAL A 828 10.55 16.58 7.98
C VAL A 828 9.77 15.31 7.61
N PRO A 829 10.20 14.53 6.59
CA PRO A 829 9.49 13.33 6.17
C PRO A 829 9.23 12.41 7.36
N ALA A 830 7.96 12.14 7.63
CA ALA A 830 7.58 11.00 8.43
C ALA A 830 8.10 9.74 7.71
N HIS A 831 8.78 8.91 8.48
CA HIS A 831 9.45 7.69 8.03
C HIS A 831 8.58 6.85 7.10
N HIS A 832 9.24 6.23 6.13
CA HIS A 832 8.69 5.32 5.12
C HIS A 832 7.53 4.50 5.66
N GLY A 833 6.47 4.32 4.86
CA GLY A 833 5.39 3.38 5.15
C GLY A 833 5.99 2.02 5.46
N GLN A 834 6.14 1.72 6.75
CA GLN A 834 6.68 0.45 7.20
C GLN A 834 5.62 -0.59 6.88
N SER A 835 6.05 -1.69 6.26
CA SER A 835 5.34 -2.98 6.28
C SER A 835 4.97 -3.35 7.73
N SER A 836 4.25 -4.45 7.95
CA SER A 836 4.03 -4.97 9.31
C SER A 836 5.32 -4.83 10.14
N PRO A 837 5.32 -4.11 11.29
CA PRO A 837 6.54 -3.89 12.06
C PRO A 837 7.15 -5.21 12.55
N PHE A 838 6.35 -6.28 12.50
CA PHE A 838 6.71 -7.64 12.94
C PHE A 838 7.16 -8.56 11.81
N ILE A 839 6.77 -8.30 10.55
CA ILE A 839 7.13 -9.17 9.40
C ILE A 839 7.57 -8.32 8.23
N LYS A 840 8.78 -8.56 7.74
CA LYS A 840 9.30 -7.91 6.53
C LYS A 840 8.54 -8.40 5.30
N ALA A 841 8.27 -7.50 4.36
CA ALA A 841 7.82 -7.89 3.03
C ALA A 841 8.92 -8.74 2.34
N PRO A 842 8.59 -9.92 1.80
CA PRO A 842 9.50 -10.72 0.98
C PRO A 842 10.07 -9.99 -0.21
N VAL A 843 11.26 -10.41 -0.58
CA VAL A 843 11.93 -10.02 -1.82
C VAL A 843 11.93 -11.25 -2.73
N LEU A 844 11.38 -11.12 -3.93
CA LEU A 844 11.23 -12.23 -4.89
C LEU A 844 12.47 -12.33 -5.81
N LEU A 845 13.65 -12.58 -5.23
CA LEU A 845 14.92 -12.65 -5.98
C LEU A 845 15.02 -13.94 -6.79
N GLU A 846 14.69 -15.05 -6.15
CA GLU A 846 14.82 -16.39 -6.69
C GLU A 846 13.64 -16.69 -7.62
N THR A 847 12.41 -16.33 -7.21
CA THR A 847 11.21 -16.47 -8.06
C THR A 847 11.35 -15.72 -9.39
N ARG A 848 12.05 -14.58 -9.41
CA ARG A 848 12.28 -13.78 -10.62
C ARG A 848 13.09 -14.53 -11.68
N LYS A 849 13.97 -15.46 -11.30
CA LYS A 849 14.79 -16.23 -12.25
C LYS A 849 13.94 -17.16 -13.13
N LEU A 850 12.74 -17.54 -12.66
CA LEU A 850 11.80 -18.40 -13.39
C LEU A 850 10.94 -17.65 -14.41
N VAL A 851 10.99 -16.31 -14.46
CA VAL A 851 10.09 -15.49 -15.29
C VAL A 851 10.25 -15.76 -16.79
N ASP A 852 11.48 -16.02 -17.26
CA ASP A 852 11.72 -16.31 -18.68
C ASP A 852 11.13 -17.66 -19.09
N ALA A 853 11.36 -18.70 -18.28
CA ALA A 853 10.77 -20.02 -18.50
C ALA A 853 9.24 -19.98 -18.42
N TYR A 854 8.69 -19.19 -17.47
CA TYR A 854 7.25 -18.95 -17.38
C TYR A 854 6.69 -18.31 -18.66
N LEU A 855 7.32 -17.24 -19.16
CA LEU A 855 6.88 -16.55 -20.37
C LEU A 855 6.97 -17.42 -21.63
N GLN A 856 7.98 -18.30 -21.72
CA GLN A 856 8.08 -19.29 -22.80
C GLN A 856 6.88 -20.25 -22.83
N GLN A 857 6.34 -20.65 -21.66
CA GLN A 857 5.15 -21.50 -21.62
C GLN A 857 3.86 -20.76 -22.02
N VAL A 858 3.66 -19.52 -21.55
CA VAL A 858 2.38 -18.80 -21.76
C VAL A 858 2.28 -18.04 -23.08
N THR A 859 3.41 -17.62 -23.66
CA THR A 859 3.42 -16.76 -24.86
C THR A 859 2.74 -17.37 -26.07
N PRO A 860 2.97 -18.64 -26.45
CA PRO A 860 2.30 -19.23 -27.61
C PRO A 860 0.78 -19.19 -27.49
N ALA A 861 0.26 -19.56 -26.32
CA ALA A 861 -1.18 -19.60 -26.06
C ALA A 861 -1.79 -18.19 -26.01
N LEU A 862 -1.11 -17.22 -25.40
CA LEU A 862 -1.56 -15.82 -25.37
C LEU A 862 -1.54 -15.17 -26.76
N ASN A 863 -0.57 -15.51 -27.60
CA ASN A 863 -0.47 -14.97 -28.96
C ASN A 863 -1.62 -15.44 -29.83
N ASN A 864 -1.97 -16.73 -29.76
CA ASN A 864 -3.06 -17.30 -30.54
C ASN A 864 -4.42 -16.79 -30.05
N ALA A 865 -4.62 -16.67 -28.73
CA ALA A 865 -5.85 -16.13 -28.14
C ALA A 865 -5.99 -14.59 -28.30
N ALA A 866 -4.97 -13.90 -28.82
CA ALA A 866 -4.97 -12.46 -29.00
C ALA A 866 -5.49 -12.01 -30.39
N ASP A 867 -5.69 -12.91 -31.35
CA ASP A 867 -6.02 -12.52 -32.73
C ASP A 867 -7.44 -11.94 -32.85
N ASN A 868 -7.53 -10.66 -33.21
CA ASN A 868 -8.78 -9.92 -33.29
C ASN A 868 -9.20 -9.70 -34.75
N GLU A 869 -10.17 -10.48 -35.22
CA GLU A 869 -10.78 -10.33 -36.55
C GLU A 869 -11.41 -8.94 -36.76
N GLN A 870 -11.82 -8.26 -35.68
CA GLN A 870 -12.52 -6.96 -35.72
C GLN A 870 -11.68 -5.85 -36.38
N TRP A 871 -10.37 -5.81 -36.15
CA TRP A 871 -9.49 -4.80 -36.75
C TRP A 871 -9.04 -5.15 -38.16
N ARG A 872 -9.05 -6.44 -38.55
CA ARG A 872 -8.79 -6.85 -39.96
C ARG A 872 -9.80 -6.20 -40.92
N GLY A 873 -11.04 -5.97 -40.46
CA GLY A 873 -12.08 -5.26 -41.22
C GLY A 873 -11.95 -3.72 -41.23
N LYS A 874 -11.52 -3.11 -40.11
CA LYS A 874 -11.36 -1.65 -39.96
C LYS A 874 -10.10 -1.08 -40.64
N VAL A 875 -9.09 -1.91 -40.90
CA VAL A 875 -7.85 -1.51 -41.63
C VAL A 875 -8.05 -1.55 -43.15
N LYS A 876 -9.02 -2.33 -43.65
CA LYS A 876 -9.37 -2.42 -45.08
C LYS A 876 -10.32 -1.30 -45.56
N ARG A 877 -10.92 -0.53 -44.65
CA ARG A 877 -11.75 0.66 -44.94
C ARG A 877 -10.97 1.91 -44.57
#